data_AF-A0AAU6MAD4-F1
#
_entry.id   AF-A0AAU6MAD4-F1
#
_cell.length_a   1.000
_cell.length_b   1.000
_cell.length_c   1.000
_cell.angle_alpha   90.00
_cell.angle_beta   90.00
_cell.angle_gamma   90.00
#
_symmetry.space_group_name_H-M   'P 1'
#
loop_
_entity.id
_entity.type
_entity.pdbx_description
1 polymer ?
#
loop_
_entity_poly.entity_id
_entity_poly.type
_entity_poly.pdbx_seq_one_letter_code
_entity_poly.pdbx_strand_id
1 'polypeptide(L)'
;MRHETVRHDITVVGGGLAGVCAAIAAARLGRTVALINNRPVLGGNASSEVRVWVVGATAHGNNHHAREGGIMGELFVENQFRNPDGNPYYWDAVVLDAVRAEPGITLYLNTDVREVDADGPKDARHITAVTGWMMGSERLIRFESELFLDCSGDGLAGALAGARHRIGRESRAEYLEPWAPEEADRITLGSTLLFYTKDAGHPVKYVPPSFAKNIAETSIPQRRIIRSGDNGCAYWWIEFGGELDTVHDNDAIRDELWAVIHGIWDHIKNSGEFDAANMTLEWVGSVPGKREYRRFLGDYVLHQGDILGQTEFADRVAFGGWSIDLHPPQGMYADGDGAKQRYADGIYHIPYRSLYSVNTTNLLFAGRNISASHVAFGSTRVMATCATVGQAAGTAAALCAAQGVAPRALDVSALQRTLLREDASVIGLASDDPDDLAPSAAVTASSSLTDFGVGTLLERLPLTSDAGLVFPVDPELTGLDLLVDAERDTELVVELHDPELGQNYVPRRLVDSVTVPVAAGSKQWIGTGLRWAPESARNAFVVVRANDDLALYSTDGPAPGVLGLTRIPLDPRAESPQPLREWTDAGLLRRAFRFRAGGTSAYAPAKAVDGYARPYAGPHMWVSEPLGEDGGAWLELAWPEPVTLRRIDVLADDDVNEDLINLHHHRTPFDTLPTLLRDYRVEARDADGGWRTVSRTTDNRRRRQVHTLDEPVTSTALRIVVESTNGAASAHVVAVRAYA
;
A
#
# COMPACT_ATOMS: atom_id res chain seq x y z
N MET A 1 40.20 -10.08 -14.19
CA MET A 1 39.49 -9.81 -12.92
C MET A 1 40.01 -8.52 -12.29
N ARG A 2 39.14 -7.52 -12.15
CA ARG A 2 39.46 -6.24 -11.51
C ARG A 2 38.97 -6.28 -10.07
N HIS A 3 39.85 -5.98 -9.12
CA HIS A 3 39.48 -5.82 -7.71
C HIS A 3 39.29 -4.34 -7.42
N GLU A 4 38.26 -4.01 -6.66
CA GLU A 4 37.98 -2.64 -6.24
C GLU A 4 37.33 -2.59 -4.88
N THR A 5 37.52 -1.45 -4.21
CA THR A 5 36.87 -1.13 -2.95
C THR A 5 36.12 0.19 -3.13
N VAL A 6 34.86 0.20 -2.76
CA VAL A 6 33.99 1.38 -2.81
C VAL A 6 33.49 1.68 -1.41
N ARG A 7 33.28 2.97 -1.14
CA ARG A 7 32.85 3.48 0.17
C ARG A 7 31.62 4.33 0.00
N HIS A 8 30.62 4.02 0.81
CA HIS A 8 29.34 4.71 0.88
C HIS A 8 28.91 4.75 2.33
N ASP A 9 28.04 5.68 2.70
CA ASP A 9 27.48 5.72 4.06
C ASP A 9 26.67 4.45 4.34
N ILE A 10 25.92 3.99 3.32
CA ILE A 10 24.99 2.88 3.43
C ILE A 10 25.15 1.93 2.24
N THR A 11 25.18 0.62 2.51
CA THR A 11 25.03 -0.43 1.49
C THR A 11 23.68 -1.12 1.60
N VAL A 12 22.92 -1.17 0.50
CA VAL A 12 21.65 -1.90 0.38
C VAL A 12 21.84 -3.10 -0.53
N VAL A 13 21.64 -4.30 0.01
CA VAL A 13 21.76 -5.55 -0.76
C VAL A 13 20.37 -6.06 -1.15
N GLY A 14 20.02 -5.93 -2.43
CA GLY A 14 18.77 -6.41 -3.03
C GLY A 14 17.98 -5.29 -3.70
N GLY A 15 17.68 -5.43 -5.00
CA GLY A 15 16.96 -4.44 -5.81
C GLY A 15 15.45 -4.67 -5.92
N GLY A 16 14.83 -5.38 -4.97
CA GLY A 16 13.37 -5.45 -4.85
C GLY A 16 12.78 -4.13 -4.35
N LEU A 17 11.44 -4.00 -4.33
CA LEU A 17 10.80 -2.73 -3.92
C LEU A 17 11.19 -2.25 -2.52
N ALA A 18 11.45 -3.17 -1.57
CA ALA A 18 12.01 -2.81 -0.27
C ALA A 18 13.37 -2.12 -0.37
N GLY A 19 14.31 -2.71 -1.13
CA GLY A 19 15.65 -2.14 -1.30
C GLY A 19 15.67 -0.87 -2.15
N VAL A 20 14.83 -0.80 -3.19
CA VAL A 20 14.64 0.42 -3.98
C VAL A 20 14.14 1.57 -3.10
N CYS A 21 13.07 1.35 -2.33
CA CYS A 21 12.52 2.39 -1.45
C CYS A 21 13.49 2.77 -0.34
N ALA A 22 14.25 1.81 0.20
CA ALA A 22 15.27 2.09 1.20
C ALA A 22 16.42 2.94 0.65
N ALA A 23 16.91 2.63 -0.54
CA ALA A 23 17.99 3.38 -1.17
C ALA A 23 17.57 4.82 -1.52
N ILE A 24 16.36 4.99 -2.09
CA ILE A 24 15.79 6.31 -2.40
C ILE A 24 15.59 7.12 -1.11
N ALA A 25 15.00 6.54 -0.07
CA ALA A 25 14.79 7.22 1.21
C ALA A 25 16.11 7.72 1.82
N ALA A 26 17.14 6.87 1.83
CA ALA A 26 18.44 7.24 2.36
C ALA A 26 19.14 8.33 1.52
N ALA A 27 19.06 8.24 0.19
CA ALA A 27 19.66 9.21 -0.73
C ALA A 27 19.01 10.60 -0.62
N ARG A 28 17.68 10.66 -0.49
CA ARG A 28 16.94 11.93 -0.31
C ARG A 28 17.28 12.64 1.00
N LEU A 29 17.72 11.89 2.01
CA LEU A 29 18.27 12.43 3.27
C LEU A 29 19.78 12.72 3.19
N GLY A 30 20.32 12.78 1.97
CA GLY A 30 21.68 13.23 1.68
C GLY A 30 22.76 12.21 2.00
N ARG A 31 22.44 10.92 2.09
CA ARG A 31 23.44 9.85 2.23
C ARG A 31 23.89 9.30 0.88
N THR A 32 25.13 8.87 0.80
CA THR A 32 25.64 8.08 -0.32
C THR A 32 25.26 6.61 -0.13
N VAL A 33 24.71 5.99 -1.18
CA VAL A 33 24.17 4.63 -1.12
C VAL A 33 24.75 3.76 -2.22
N ALA A 34 25.25 2.57 -1.85
CA ALA A 34 25.49 1.48 -2.81
C ALA A 34 24.24 0.58 -2.87
N LEU A 35 23.49 0.63 -3.97
CA LEU A 35 22.36 -0.29 -4.21
C LEU A 35 22.83 -1.46 -5.07
N ILE A 36 22.89 -2.65 -4.47
CA ILE A 36 23.42 -3.86 -5.10
C ILE A 36 22.25 -4.77 -5.48
N ASN A 37 22.22 -5.23 -6.74
CA ASN A 37 21.23 -6.20 -7.20
C ASN A 37 21.91 -7.27 -8.06
N ASN A 38 21.60 -8.55 -7.80
CA ASN A 38 22.25 -9.65 -8.49
C ASN A 38 21.79 -9.86 -9.94
N ARG A 39 20.79 -9.11 -10.40
CA ARG A 39 20.14 -9.25 -11.71
C ARG A 39 20.07 -7.92 -12.48
N PRO A 40 19.73 -7.92 -13.78
CA PRO A 40 19.82 -6.73 -14.62
C PRO A 40 18.66 -5.75 -14.46
N VAL A 41 17.58 -6.13 -13.76
CA VAL A 41 16.40 -5.28 -13.55
C VAL A 41 16.05 -5.16 -12.07
N LEU A 42 15.45 -4.03 -11.71
CA LEU A 42 14.96 -3.72 -10.37
C LEU A 42 13.49 -4.15 -10.23
N GLY A 43 12.95 -4.13 -9.01
CA GLY A 43 11.56 -4.49 -8.70
C GLY A 43 11.38 -5.87 -8.08
N GLY A 44 12.42 -6.71 -8.08
CA GLY A 44 12.39 -8.03 -7.43
C GLY A 44 11.36 -8.94 -8.08
N ASN A 45 10.42 -9.50 -7.31
CA ASN A 45 9.36 -10.36 -7.87
C ASN A 45 8.35 -9.58 -8.74
N ALA A 46 8.33 -8.24 -8.66
CA ALA A 46 7.50 -7.40 -9.51
C ALA A 46 8.13 -7.06 -10.86
N SER A 47 9.41 -7.42 -11.07
CA SER A 47 10.10 -7.09 -12.32
C SER A 47 9.55 -7.91 -13.49
N SER A 48 9.93 -7.55 -14.71
CA SER A 48 9.61 -8.32 -15.91
C SER A 48 10.09 -9.78 -15.90
N GLU A 49 11.02 -10.14 -15.00
CA GLU A 49 11.57 -11.50 -14.85
C GLU A 49 10.62 -12.47 -14.15
N VAL A 50 9.73 -11.97 -13.28
CA VAL A 50 8.83 -12.79 -12.44
C VAL A 50 7.36 -12.37 -12.57
N ARG A 51 7.08 -11.08 -12.77
CA ARG A 51 5.75 -10.51 -13.07
C ARG A 51 4.67 -10.74 -12.01
N VAL A 52 5.06 -10.84 -10.74
CA VAL A 52 4.09 -10.81 -9.64
C VAL A 52 3.52 -9.41 -9.50
N TRP A 53 2.23 -9.28 -9.28
CA TRP A 53 1.59 -7.98 -9.05
C TRP A 53 2.06 -7.33 -7.76
N VAL A 54 2.32 -6.03 -7.82
CA VAL A 54 2.51 -5.19 -6.64
C VAL A 54 1.15 -4.91 -6.05
N VAL A 55 0.78 -5.75 -5.08
CA VAL A 55 -0.39 -5.57 -4.22
C VAL A 55 0.09 -5.16 -2.81
N GLY A 56 -0.87 -4.78 -1.96
CA GLY A 56 -0.57 -4.13 -0.70
C GLY A 56 -1.76 -4.08 0.26
N ALA A 57 -1.77 -3.03 1.08
CA ALA A 57 -2.72 -2.84 2.15
C ALA A 57 -4.17 -2.65 1.68
N THR A 58 -4.40 -2.20 0.44
CA THR A 58 -5.74 -2.15 -0.18
C THR A 58 -6.40 -3.54 -0.26
N ALA A 59 -5.60 -4.60 -0.33
CA ALA A 59 -6.06 -5.98 -0.44
C ALA A 59 -7.13 -6.16 -1.53
N HIS A 60 -6.89 -5.63 -2.73
CA HIS A 60 -7.83 -5.62 -3.86
C HIS A 60 -9.12 -4.84 -3.58
N GLY A 61 -8.98 -3.66 -2.98
CA GLY A 61 -10.11 -2.76 -2.66
C GLY A 61 -10.89 -3.15 -1.40
N ASN A 62 -10.55 -4.25 -0.71
CA ASN A 62 -11.24 -4.63 0.53
C ASN A 62 -10.97 -3.64 1.67
N ASN A 63 -9.75 -3.10 1.77
CA ASN A 63 -9.45 -2.03 2.73
C ASN A 63 -9.56 -0.67 2.04
N HIS A 64 -10.39 0.20 2.62
CA HIS A 64 -10.58 1.54 2.13
C HIS A 64 -9.52 2.52 2.65
N HIS A 65 -9.18 3.49 1.81
CA HIS A 65 -8.15 4.51 2.07
C HIS A 65 -6.80 3.94 2.52
N ALA A 66 -6.47 2.71 2.08
CA ALA A 66 -5.35 1.93 2.59
C ALA A 66 -4.12 1.96 1.69
N ARG A 67 -4.17 2.49 0.46
CA ARG A 67 -3.03 2.48 -0.46
C ARG A 67 -1.78 3.10 0.19
N GLU A 68 -0.63 2.49 -0.10
CA GLU A 68 0.67 2.97 0.32
C GLU A 68 0.99 4.36 -0.28
N GLY A 69 1.37 5.31 0.57
CA GLY A 69 1.91 6.61 0.17
C GLY A 69 3.45 6.60 0.07
N GLY A 70 4.08 7.77 0.15
CA GLY A 70 5.52 7.91 0.13
C GLY A 70 6.12 7.43 -1.20
N ILE A 71 7.30 6.80 -1.15
CA ILE A 71 8.03 6.38 -2.35
C ILE A 71 7.23 5.34 -3.16
N MET A 72 6.51 4.44 -2.50
CA MET A 72 5.65 3.48 -3.19
C MET A 72 4.46 4.17 -3.86
N GLY A 73 3.84 5.15 -3.20
CA GLY A 73 2.79 5.98 -3.78
C GLY A 73 3.26 6.73 -5.03
N GLU A 74 4.46 7.32 -4.98
CA GLU A 74 5.10 7.95 -6.15
C GLU A 74 5.24 6.97 -7.32
N LEU A 75 5.70 5.74 -7.07
CA LEU A 75 5.85 4.71 -8.09
C LEU A 75 4.51 4.27 -8.68
N PHE A 76 3.47 4.12 -7.85
CA PHE A 76 2.13 3.77 -8.33
C PHE A 76 1.54 4.83 -9.26
N VAL A 77 1.58 6.10 -8.84
CA VAL A 77 1.04 7.21 -9.64
C VAL A 77 1.87 7.43 -10.91
N GLU A 78 3.19 7.30 -10.86
CA GLU A 78 4.05 7.37 -12.04
C GLU A 78 3.76 6.23 -13.03
N ASN A 79 3.56 5.01 -12.53
CA ASN A 79 3.20 3.87 -13.36
C ASN A 79 1.80 4.00 -13.98
N GLN A 80 0.82 4.54 -13.23
CA GLN A 80 -0.51 4.80 -13.77
C GLN A 80 -0.45 5.70 -15.01
N PHE A 81 0.38 6.75 -14.96
CA PHE A 81 0.55 7.69 -16.06
C PHE A 81 1.34 7.12 -17.25
N ARG A 82 2.49 6.48 -16.98
CA ARG A 82 3.41 6.01 -18.04
C ARG A 82 3.07 4.63 -18.61
N ASN A 83 2.29 3.85 -17.87
CA ASN A 83 2.03 2.44 -18.14
C ASN A 83 0.55 2.07 -17.93
N PRO A 84 -0.40 2.77 -18.58
CA PRO A 84 -1.83 2.53 -18.39
C PRO A 84 -2.30 1.14 -18.85
N ASP A 85 -1.48 0.42 -19.63
CA ASP A 85 -1.74 -0.94 -20.11
C ASP A 85 -1.03 -2.04 -19.28
N GLY A 86 -0.25 -1.67 -18.26
CA GLY A 86 0.32 -2.65 -17.32
C GLY A 86 1.44 -3.50 -17.91
N ASN A 87 2.25 -2.92 -18.80
CA ASN A 87 3.38 -3.59 -19.44
C ASN A 87 4.55 -3.78 -18.43
N PRO A 88 5.06 -5.01 -18.26
CA PRO A 88 6.12 -5.28 -17.27
C PRO A 88 7.46 -4.58 -17.57
N TYR A 89 7.78 -4.31 -18.83
CA TYR A 89 9.03 -3.61 -19.18
C TYR A 89 8.94 -2.11 -18.93
N TYR A 90 7.75 -1.52 -19.03
CA TYR A 90 7.55 -0.11 -18.67
C TYR A 90 7.60 0.07 -17.16
N TRP A 91 7.09 -0.90 -16.40
CA TRP A 91 7.28 -0.93 -14.95
C TRP A 91 8.77 -0.97 -14.56
N ASP A 92 9.57 -1.86 -15.18
CA ASP A 92 11.02 -1.91 -14.94
C ASP A 92 11.70 -0.55 -15.20
N ALA A 93 11.29 0.14 -16.28
CA ALA A 93 11.79 1.48 -16.61
C ALA A 93 11.36 2.55 -15.59
N VAL A 94 10.12 2.52 -15.10
CA VAL A 94 9.63 3.42 -14.05
C VAL A 94 10.46 3.27 -12.78
N VAL A 95 10.70 2.03 -12.33
CA VAL A 95 11.50 1.76 -11.13
C VAL A 95 12.96 2.19 -11.34
N LEU A 96 13.54 1.93 -12.51
CA LEU A 96 14.90 2.34 -12.84
C LEU A 96 15.06 3.87 -12.87
N ASP A 97 14.11 4.58 -13.48
CA ASP A 97 14.12 6.04 -13.55
C ASP A 97 14.01 6.66 -12.14
N ALA A 98 13.18 6.09 -11.25
CA ALA A 98 13.08 6.53 -9.88
C ALA A 98 14.41 6.41 -9.12
N VAL A 99 15.15 5.31 -9.29
CA VAL A 99 16.48 5.15 -8.70
C VAL A 99 17.50 6.10 -9.33
N ARG A 100 17.47 6.28 -10.66
CA ARG A 100 18.41 7.16 -11.37
C ARG A 100 18.20 8.64 -11.11
N ALA A 101 16.99 9.02 -10.71
CA ALA A 101 16.68 10.40 -10.31
C ALA A 101 17.43 10.81 -9.03
N GLU A 102 17.91 9.85 -8.23
CA GLU A 102 18.58 10.10 -6.96
C GLU A 102 20.11 10.08 -7.11
N PRO A 103 20.80 11.25 -7.13
CA PRO A 103 22.24 11.32 -7.37
C PRO A 103 23.09 10.70 -6.25
N GLY A 104 22.51 10.51 -5.06
CA GLY A 104 23.16 9.83 -3.94
C GLY A 104 23.29 8.32 -4.11
N ILE A 105 22.63 7.71 -5.11
CA ILE A 105 22.65 6.27 -5.34
C ILE A 105 23.67 5.89 -6.41
N THR A 106 24.59 5.01 -6.06
CA THR A 106 25.37 4.24 -7.04
C THR A 106 24.76 2.86 -7.21
N LEU A 107 24.26 2.57 -8.42
CA LEU A 107 23.56 1.33 -8.74
C LEU A 107 24.51 0.26 -9.30
N TYR A 108 24.52 -0.92 -8.68
CA TYR A 108 25.33 -2.09 -9.06
C TYR A 108 24.42 -3.26 -9.46
N LEU A 109 24.00 -3.28 -10.72
CA LEU A 109 23.24 -4.39 -11.30
C LEU A 109 24.15 -5.59 -11.61
N ASN A 110 23.56 -6.78 -11.78
CA ASN A 110 24.27 -8.04 -12.07
C ASN A 110 25.43 -8.33 -11.10
N THR A 111 25.27 -7.92 -9.83
CA THR A 111 26.29 -8.02 -8.79
C THR A 111 25.82 -8.96 -7.69
N ASP A 112 26.40 -10.16 -7.68
CA ASP A 112 26.05 -11.24 -6.76
C ASP A 112 26.89 -11.14 -5.49
N VAL A 113 26.27 -10.86 -4.34
CA VAL A 113 26.96 -10.80 -3.04
C VAL A 113 27.29 -12.21 -2.57
N ARG A 114 28.54 -12.44 -2.17
CA ARG A 114 29.06 -13.78 -1.83
C ARG A 114 29.72 -13.87 -0.47
N GLU A 115 30.23 -12.76 0.02
CA GLU A 115 30.99 -12.71 1.28
C GLU A 115 30.55 -11.49 2.10
N VAL A 116 30.59 -11.65 3.42
CA VAL A 116 30.37 -10.57 4.38
C VAL A 116 31.43 -10.67 5.46
N ASP A 117 32.21 -9.59 5.61
CA ASP A 117 33.16 -9.47 6.70
C ASP A 117 32.46 -8.79 7.88
N ALA A 118 32.51 -9.46 9.04
CA ALA A 118 31.98 -8.90 10.27
C ALA A 118 32.87 -9.27 11.46
N ASP A 119 33.14 -8.29 12.31
CA ASP A 119 33.95 -8.44 13.52
C ASP A 119 33.08 -8.50 14.77
N GLY A 120 33.72 -8.65 15.94
CA GLY A 120 33.05 -8.64 17.24
C GLY A 120 32.48 -10.00 17.69
N PRO A 121 31.97 -10.08 18.93
CA PRO A 121 31.41 -11.30 19.48
C PRO A 121 30.08 -11.67 18.78
N LYS A 122 29.67 -12.94 18.87
CA LYS A 122 28.45 -13.48 18.23
C LYS A 122 27.18 -12.69 18.53
N ASP A 123 27.07 -12.10 19.72
CA ASP A 123 25.90 -11.37 20.18
C ASP A 123 25.96 -9.85 19.92
N ALA A 124 27.05 -9.37 19.31
CA ALA A 124 27.23 -7.99 18.90
C ALA A 124 28.19 -7.90 17.70
N ARG A 125 27.84 -8.61 16.61
CA ARG A 125 28.61 -8.56 15.36
C ARG A 125 28.54 -7.15 14.76
N HIS A 126 29.58 -6.78 14.02
CA HIS A 126 29.64 -5.52 13.30
C HIS A 126 30.16 -5.77 11.89
N ILE A 127 29.34 -5.48 10.87
CA ILE A 127 29.71 -5.69 9.47
C ILE A 127 30.69 -4.59 9.06
N THR A 128 31.82 -4.96 8.47
CA THR A 128 32.82 -4.02 7.94
C THR A 128 32.75 -3.91 6.43
N ALA A 129 32.36 -4.99 5.74
CA ALA A 129 32.13 -4.96 4.30
C ALA A 129 31.25 -6.11 3.80
N VAL A 130 30.67 -5.92 2.62
CA VAL A 130 30.14 -7.00 1.78
C VAL A 130 30.94 -7.07 0.48
N THR A 131 31.17 -8.26 -0.05
CA THR A 131 31.88 -8.44 -1.33
C THR A 131 30.97 -9.10 -2.36
N GLY A 132 30.89 -8.47 -3.54
CA GLY A 132 30.06 -8.91 -4.65
C GLY A 132 30.82 -9.12 -5.96
N TRP A 133 30.36 -10.07 -6.76
CA TRP A 133 30.87 -10.36 -8.10
C TRP A 133 29.96 -9.78 -9.19
N MET A 134 30.47 -8.84 -9.98
CA MET A 134 29.73 -8.26 -11.10
C MET A 134 30.04 -9.01 -12.40
N MET A 135 29.12 -9.89 -12.81
CA MET A 135 29.35 -10.87 -13.88
C MET A 135 29.79 -10.23 -15.21
N GLY A 136 29.07 -9.19 -15.67
CA GLY A 136 29.28 -8.60 -17.00
C GLY A 136 30.56 -7.77 -17.17
N SER A 137 31.26 -7.45 -16.09
CA SER A 137 32.47 -6.60 -16.13
C SER A 137 33.67 -7.20 -15.41
N GLU A 138 33.54 -8.45 -14.94
CA GLU A 138 34.56 -9.18 -14.21
C GLU A 138 35.18 -8.41 -13.01
N ARG A 139 34.32 -7.66 -12.29
CA ARG A 139 34.70 -6.87 -11.11
C ARG A 139 34.35 -7.63 -9.84
N LEU A 140 35.35 -7.83 -8.98
CA LEU A 140 35.15 -8.22 -7.59
C LEU A 140 35.18 -6.95 -6.73
N ILE A 141 34.03 -6.59 -6.17
CA ILE A 141 33.80 -5.29 -5.54
C ILE A 141 33.60 -5.51 -4.04
N ARG A 142 34.44 -4.88 -3.23
CA ARG A 142 34.29 -4.77 -1.79
C ARG A 142 33.55 -3.47 -1.48
N PHE A 143 32.41 -3.56 -0.81
CA PHE A 143 31.59 -2.43 -0.38
C PHE A 143 31.79 -2.20 1.12
N GLU A 144 32.42 -1.09 1.49
CA GLU A 144 32.62 -0.66 2.88
C GLU A 144 31.61 0.45 3.21
N SER A 145 30.86 0.29 4.30
CA SER A 145 29.84 1.23 4.74
C SER A 145 29.66 1.19 6.25
N GLU A 146 29.10 2.25 6.82
CA GLU A 146 28.78 2.30 8.24
C GLU A 146 27.59 1.40 8.55
N LEU A 147 26.55 1.46 7.71
CA LEU A 147 25.35 0.65 7.84
C LEU A 147 25.06 -0.22 6.62
N PHE A 148 24.40 -1.34 6.89
CA PHE A 148 23.98 -2.30 5.88
C PHE A 148 22.50 -2.61 5.99
N LEU A 149 21.82 -2.71 4.85
CA LEU A 149 20.45 -3.19 4.75
C LEU A 149 20.43 -4.49 3.96
N ASP A 150 19.95 -5.58 4.56
CA ASP A 150 19.63 -6.80 3.82
C ASP A 150 18.20 -6.72 3.29
N CYS A 151 18.09 -6.55 1.97
CA CYS A 151 16.86 -6.53 1.19
C CYS A 151 16.85 -7.65 0.12
N SER A 152 17.70 -8.67 0.30
CA SER A 152 17.98 -9.71 -0.72
C SER A 152 16.81 -10.69 -0.94
N GLY A 153 15.79 -10.63 -0.08
CA GLY A 153 14.66 -11.56 -0.07
C GLY A 153 14.97 -12.87 0.66
N ASP A 154 16.09 -13.51 0.34
CA ASP A 154 16.53 -14.77 0.95
C ASP A 154 17.34 -14.55 2.25
N GLY A 155 17.64 -13.29 2.59
CA GLY A 155 18.40 -12.91 3.78
C GLY A 155 19.85 -13.37 3.74
N LEU A 156 20.50 -13.30 2.57
CA LEU A 156 21.86 -13.83 2.39
C LEU A 156 22.90 -13.01 3.16
N ALA A 157 22.86 -11.68 3.05
CA ALA A 157 23.87 -10.81 3.65
C ALA A 157 23.83 -10.87 5.18
N GLY A 158 22.63 -10.82 5.78
CA GLY A 158 22.45 -10.94 7.21
C GLY A 158 22.84 -12.33 7.73
N ALA A 159 22.56 -13.40 6.97
CA ALA A 159 22.97 -14.75 7.36
C ALA A 159 24.50 -14.90 7.37
N LEU A 160 25.19 -14.39 6.34
CA LEU A 160 26.65 -14.37 6.26
C LEU A 160 27.28 -13.49 7.36
N ALA A 161 26.62 -12.39 7.74
CA ALA A 161 27.03 -11.55 8.88
C ALA A 161 26.89 -12.26 10.24
N GLY A 162 26.16 -13.37 10.31
CA GLY A 162 25.84 -14.08 11.55
C GLY A 162 24.65 -13.52 12.32
N ALA A 163 23.76 -12.77 11.64
CA ALA A 163 22.51 -12.32 12.25
C ALA A 163 21.59 -13.50 12.55
N ARG A 164 20.98 -13.50 13.74
CA ARG A 164 20.04 -14.55 14.17
C ARG A 164 18.80 -14.53 13.28
N HIS A 165 18.37 -15.70 12.84
CA HIS A 165 17.20 -15.87 11.98
C HIS A 165 16.49 -17.19 12.26
N ARG A 166 15.30 -17.32 11.65
CA ARG A 166 14.46 -18.52 11.59
C ARG A 166 14.26 -18.94 10.14
N ILE A 167 13.99 -20.22 9.95
CA ILE A 167 13.53 -20.81 8.69
C ILE A 167 12.44 -21.81 9.08
N GLY A 168 11.30 -21.76 8.38
CA GLY A 168 10.19 -22.66 8.61
C GLY A 168 9.09 -22.05 9.45
N ARG A 169 8.44 -22.85 10.30
CA ARG A 169 7.29 -22.43 11.11
C ARG A 169 7.57 -22.61 12.59
N GLU A 170 7.28 -21.58 13.36
CA GLU A 170 7.37 -21.63 14.82
C GLU A 170 6.21 -22.45 15.41
N SER A 171 6.37 -22.93 16.64
CA SER A 171 5.31 -23.68 17.32
C SER A 171 4.18 -22.75 17.78
N ARG A 172 2.95 -23.28 17.83
CA ARG A 172 1.76 -22.58 18.36
C ARG A 172 2.00 -21.98 19.74
N ALA A 173 2.77 -22.67 20.58
CA ALA A 173 3.06 -22.22 21.95
C ALA A 173 4.04 -21.04 22.04
N GLU A 174 4.89 -20.83 21.02
CA GLU A 174 5.95 -19.79 21.05
C GLU A 174 5.35 -18.37 21.03
N TYR A 175 4.36 -18.12 20.18
CA TYR A 175 3.71 -16.80 20.03
C TYR A 175 2.19 -16.84 20.23
N LEU A 176 1.65 -17.96 20.73
CA LEU A 176 0.21 -18.18 20.93
C LEU A 176 -0.61 -18.00 19.64
N GLU A 177 -0.11 -18.53 18.53
CA GLU A 177 -0.68 -18.36 17.19
C GLU A 177 -1.51 -19.59 16.78
N PRO A 178 -2.86 -19.53 16.76
CA PRO A 178 -3.68 -20.68 16.46
C PRO A 178 -3.41 -21.32 15.09
N TRP A 179 -2.89 -20.55 14.13
CA TRP A 179 -2.57 -21.03 12.78
C TRP A 179 -1.17 -21.61 12.64
N ALA A 180 -0.32 -21.50 13.66
CA ALA A 180 0.98 -22.16 13.69
C ALA A 180 0.83 -23.68 13.99
N PRO A 181 1.78 -24.51 13.53
CA PRO A 181 1.82 -25.94 13.84
C PRO A 181 2.03 -26.18 15.34
N GLU A 182 1.69 -27.37 15.84
CA GLU A 182 1.88 -27.69 17.26
C GLU A 182 3.36 -27.73 17.64
N GLU A 183 4.19 -28.30 16.78
CA GLU A 183 5.64 -28.36 16.90
C GLU A 183 6.28 -27.52 15.79
N ALA A 184 7.40 -26.87 16.10
CA ALA A 184 8.14 -26.11 15.13
C ALA A 184 8.76 -27.04 14.05
N ASP A 185 8.78 -26.58 12.80
CA ASP A 185 9.35 -27.32 11.68
C ASP A 185 10.06 -26.40 10.68
N ARG A 186 10.62 -26.99 9.62
CA ARG A 186 11.38 -26.27 8.59
C ARG A 186 10.56 -25.97 7.32
N ILE A 187 9.24 -26.19 7.36
CA ILE A 187 8.37 -26.07 6.18
C ILE A 187 8.12 -24.60 5.87
N THR A 188 8.20 -24.21 4.60
CA THR A 188 7.98 -22.83 4.15
C THR A 188 6.80 -22.74 3.17
N LEU A 189 6.44 -21.52 2.77
CA LEU A 189 5.70 -21.31 1.53
C LEU A 189 6.57 -21.71 0.33
N GLY A 190 5.93 -22.15 -0.76
CA GLY A 190 6.59 -22.57 -1.98
C GLY A 190 7.07 -21.40 -2.85
N SER A 191 7.53 -21.74 -4.05
CA SER A 191 7.86 -20.79 -5.10
C SER A 191 6.85 -20.86 -6.24
N THR A 192 6.62 -19.73 -6.89
CA THR A 192 5.69 -19.62 -8.02
C THR A 192 6.43 -19.34 -9.32
N LEU A 193 5.94 -19.89 -10.43
CA LEU A 193 6.24 -19.44 -11.78
C LEU A 193 4.94 -19.08 -12.48
N LEU A 194 5.00 -18.03 -13.30
CA LEU A 194 3.86 -17.52 -14.05
C LEU A 194 4.09 -17.71 -15.55
N PHE A 195 3.00 -17.66 -16.30
CA PHE A 195 3.05 -17.64 -17.76
C PHE A 195 2.00 -16.69 -18.33
N TYR A 196 2.26 -16.23 -19.56
CA TYR A 196 1.36 -15.39 -20.32
C TYR A 196 1.13 -16.00 -21.69
N THR A 197 -0.06 -15.78 -22.21
CA THR A 197 -0.54 -16.22 -23.51
C THR A 197 -1.03 -15.01 -24.30
N LYS A 198 -1.10 -15.14 -25.62
CA LYS A 198 -1.72 -14.14 -26.49
C LYS A 198 -2.45 -14.79 -27.65
N ASP A 199 -3.40 -14.08 -28.23
CA ASP A 199 -3.99 -14.43 -29.51
C ASP A 199 -3.01 -14.05 -30.64
N ALA A 200 -2.64 -15.03 -31.48
CA ALA A 200 -1.79 -14.81 -32.65
C ALA A 200 -2.58 -14.35 -33.90
N GLY A 201 -3.91 -14.35 -33.85
CA GLY A 201 -4.81 -14.03 -34.97
C GLY A 201 -4.91 -15.13 -36.04
N HIS A 202 -4.23 -16.26 -35.85
CA HIS A 202 -4.29 -17.43 -36.72
C HIS A 202 -4.07 -18.71 -35.92
N PRO A 203 -4.50 -19.89 -36.41
CA PRO A 203 -4.30 -21.14 -35.70
C PRO A 203 -2.81 -21.41 -35.43
N VAL A 204 -2.48 -21.79 -34.19
CA VAL A 204 -1.12 -22.11 -33.75
C VAL A 204 -1.08 -23.57 -33.29
N LYS A 205 -0.23 -24.38 -33.93
CA LYS A 205 0.03 -25.76 -33.49
C LYS A 205 0.98 -25.73 -32.29
N TYR A 206 0.65 -26.47 -31.23
CA TYR A 206 1.54 -26.69 -30.09
C TYR A 206 1.90 -28.16 -29.96
N VAL A 207 3.19 -28.45 -29.79
CA VAL A 207 3.70 -29.78 -29.46
C VAL A 207 4.42 -29.62 -28.12
N PRO A 208 3.96 -30.28 -27.05
CA PRO A 208 4.55 -30.11 -25.74
C PRO A 208 5.99 -30.64 -25.70
N PRO A 209 6.89 -30.02 -24.93
CA PRO A 209 8.21 -30.58 -24.69
C PRO A 209 8.09 -31.89 -23.90
N SER A 210 9.09 -32.77 -24.01
CA SER A 210 9.05 -34.11 -23.39
C SER A 210 8.99 -34.10 -21.87
N PHE A 211 9.35 -32.98 -21.22
CA PHE A 211 9.26 -32.81 -19.78
C PHE A 211 7.88 -32.31 -19.30
N ALA A 212 6.97 -31.93 -20.21
CA ALA A 212 5.64 -31.48 -19.84
C ALA A 212 4.84 -32.61 -19.18
N LYS A 213 4.14 -32.31 -18.08
CA LYS A 213 3.26 -33.28 -17.43
C LYS A 213 1.95 -33.41 -18.18
N ASN A 214 1.43 -34.64 -18.27
CA ASN A 214 0.05 -34.85 -18.68
C ASN A 214 -0.89 -34.38 -17.56
N ILE A 215 -1.42 -33.17 -17.67
CA ILE A 215 -2.23 -32.56 -16.61
C ILE A 215 -3.52 -33.32 -16.34
N ALA A 216 -4.10 -33.99 -17.35
CA ALA A 216 -5.29 -34.82 -17.17
C ALA A 216 -5.07 -36.02 -16.24
N GLU A 217 -3.82 -36.47 -16.06
CA GLU A 217 -3.43 -37.55 -15.15
C GLU A 217 -3.04 -37.05 -13.75
N THR A 218 -3.09 -35.73 -13.52
CA THR A 218 -2.79 -35.13 -12.21
C THR A 218 -4.07 -34.79 -11.44
N SER A 219 -3.90 -34.37 -10.19
CA SER A 219 -4.99 -33.83 -9.35
C SER A 219 -5.35 -32.37 -9.66
N ILE A 220 -4.62 -31.71 -10.56
CA ILE A 220 -4.73 -30.26 -10.80
C ILE A 220 -6.09 -29.89 -11.42
N PRO A 221 -6.58 -30.55 -12.49
CA PRO A 221 -7.86 -30.19 -13.11
C PRO A 221 -9.07 -30.30 -12.18
N GLN A 222 -8.99 -31.18 -11.17
CA GLN A 222 -10.09 -31.39 -10.23
C GLN A 222 -10.05 -30.39 -9.06
N ARG A 223 -8.92 -29.73 -8.81
CA ARG A 223 -8.68 -28.93 -7.60
C ARG A 223 -8.32 -27.47 -7.86
N ARG A 224 -8.00 -27.14 -9.10
CA ARG A 224 -7.55 -25.81 -9.53
C ARG A 224 -8.33 -25.42 -10.78
N ILE A 225 -8.58 -24.12 -10.92
CA ILE A 225 -9.34 -23.58 -12.04
C ILE A 225 -8.36 -23.26 -13.16
N ILE A 226 -8.57 -23.88 -14.33
CA ILE A 226 -7.83 -23.61 -15.55
C ILE A 226 -8.79 -22.96 -16.55
N ARG A 227 -8.41 -21.82 -17.13
CA ARG A 227 -9.23 -21.10 -18.11
C ARG A 227 -8.37 -20.62 -19.28
N SER A 228 -8.89 -20.74 -20.49
CA SER A 228 -8.33 -20.05 -21.65
C SER A 228 -8.54 -18.54 -21.48
N GLY A 229 -7.46 -17.76 -21.48
CA GLY A 229 -7.48 -16.30 -21.37
C GLY A 229 -6.94 -15.76 -20.04
N ASP A 230 -6.90 -16.58 -18.99
CA ASP A 230 -6.22 -16.22 -17.74
C ASP A 230 -4.71 -16.10 -17.99
N ASN A 231 -4.06 -15.15 -17.30
CA ASN A 231 -2.64 -14.86 -17.46
C ASN A 231 -1.99 -14.46 -16.13
N GLY A 232 -0.69 -14.69 -16.01
CA GLY A 232 0.10 -14.19 -14.88
C GLY A 232 -0.49 -14.61 -13.53
N CYS A 233 -0.69 -13.63 -12.64
CA CYS A 233 -1.17 -13.87 -11.28
C CYS A 233 -2.58 -14.45 -11.18
N ALA A 234 -3.36 -14.56 -12.26
CA ALA A 234 -4.57 -15.39 -12.25
C ALA A 234 -4.26 -16.85 -11.88
N TYR A 235 -3.04 -17.30 -12.22
CA TYR A 235 -2.47 -18.60 -11.87
C TYR A 235 -1.57 -18.54 -10.62
N TRP A 236 -1.88 -17.68 -9.64
CA TRP A 236 -1.10 -17.52 -8.40
C TRP A 236 -0.88 -18.83 -7.63
N TRP A 237 -1.76 -19.82 -7.82
CA TRP A 237 -1.73 -21.14 -7.19
C TRP A 237 -0.74 -22.12 -7.84
N ILE A 238 -0.11 -21.77 -8.96
CA ILE A 238 1.01 -22.52 -9.54
C ILE A 238 2.22 -22.31 -8.64
N GLU A 239 2.24 -23.09 -7.56
CA GLU A 239 3.23 -23.02 -6.50
C GLU A 239 3.69 -24.43 -6.13
N PHE A 240 4.97 -24.55 -5.77
CA PHE A 240 5.57 -25.81 -5.32
C PHE A 240 6.82 -25.58 -4.47
N GLY A 241 7.20 -26.58 -3.67
CA GLY A 241 8.48 -26.64 -2.97
C GLY A 241 8.47 -26.18 -1.52
N GLY A 242 7.31 -25.96 -0.89
CA GLY A 242 7.24 -25.56 0.52
C GLY A 242 7.74 -26.63 1.51
N GLU A 243 7.75 -27.90 1.10
CA GLU A 243 8.34 -29.02 1.87
C GLU A 243 9.82 -29.27 1.53
N LEU A 244 10.39 -28.50 0.60
CA LEU A 244 11.80 -28.55 0.17
C LEU A 244 12.56 -27.34 0.73
N ASP A 245 13.89 -27.32 0.59
CA ASP A 245 14.63 -26.08 0.86
C ASP A 245 14.57 -25.19 -0.38
N THR A 246 13.72 -24.16 -0.34
CA THR A 246 13.42 -23.31 -1.51
C THR A 246 14.63 -22.61 -2.11
N VAL A 247 15.75 -22.49 -1.39
CA VAL A 247 17.01 -21.95 -1.91
C VAL A 247 17.90 -23.05 -2.48
N HIS A 248 18.09 -24.17 -1.77
CA HIS A 248 19.00 -25.23 -2.22
C HIS A 248 18.41 -26.09 -3.34
N ASP A 249 17.10 -26.32 -3.30
CA ASP A 249 16.36 -27.14 -4.29
C ASP A 249 15.73 -26.27 -5.40
N ASN A 250 16.20 -25.03 -5.57
CA ASN A 250 15.61 -24.04 -6.48
C ASN A 250 15.43 -24.55 -7.92
N ASP A 251 16.42 -25.25 -8.47
CA ASP A 251 16.34 -25.78 -9.84
C ASP A 251 15.33 -26.92 -9.97
N ALA A 252 15.25 -27.81 -8.98
CA ALA A 252 14.26 -28.88 -8.97
C ALA A 252 12.84 -28.32 -8.86
N ILE A 253 12.64 -27.30 -8.02
CA ILE A 253 11.36 -26.58 -7.89
C ILE A 253 11.01 -25.89 -9.23
N ARG A 254 11.96 -25.21 -9.87
CA ARG A 254 11.76 -24.60 -11.19
C ARG A 254 11.31 -25.63 -12.23
N ASP A 255 12.02 -26.75 -12.32
CA ASP A 255 11.78 -27.76 -13.35
C ASP A 255 10.40 -28.42 -13.18
N GLU A 256 9.96 -28.64 -11.94
CA GLU A 256 8.62 -29.13 -11.65
C GLU A 256 7.53 -28.11 -12.05
N LEU A 257 7.72 -26.83 -11.72
CA LEU A 257 6.80 -25.76 -12.10
C LEU A 257 6.73 -25.60 -13.63
N TRP A 258 7.86 -25.69 -14.33
CA TRP A 258 7.90 -25.69 -15.80
C TRP A 258 7.16 -26.88 -16.40
N ALA A 259 7.38 -28.09 -15.87
CA ALA A 259 6.71 -29.29 -16.32
C ALA A 259 5.18 -29.15 -16.21
N VAL A 260 4.69 -28.53 -15.12
CA VAL A 260 3.26 -28.25 -14.95
C VAL A 260 2.78 -27.13 -15.87
N ILE A 261 3.48 -25.99 -15.99
CA ILE A 261 3.04 -24.89 -16.86
C ILE A 261 2.93 -25.35 -18.32
N HIS A 262 3.93 -26.05 -18.83
CA HIS A 262 3.91 -26.57 -20.20
C HIS A 262 2.83 -27.65 -20.38
N GLY A 263 2.52 -28.41 -19.33
CA GLY A 263 1.41 -29.35 -19.30
C GLY A 263 0.04 -28.66 -19.27
N ILE A 264 -0.12 -27.57 -18.51
CA ILE A 264 -1.37 -26.80 -18.44
C ILE A 264 -1.63 -26.19 -19.81
N TRP A 265 -0.58 -25.65 -20.44
CA TRP A 265 -0.67 -25.11 -21.79
C TRP A 265 -0.99 -26.18 -22.83
N ASP A 266 -0.41 -27.39 -22.71
CA ASP A 266 -0.78 -28.54 -23.55
C ASP A 266 -2.26 -28.89 -23.39
N HIS A 267 -2.74 -28.99 -22.15
CA HIS A 267 -4.12 -29.28 -21.85
C HIS A 267 -5.06 -28.21 -22.45
N ILE A 268 -4.73 -26.92 -22.30
CA ILE A 268 -5.50 -25.83 -22.92
C ILE A 268 -5.51 -25.94 -24.45
N LYS A 269 -4.36 -26.24 -25.09
CA LYS A 269 -4.23 -26.22 -26.55
C LYS A 269 -4.76 -27.45 -27.25
N ASN A 270 -4.64 -28.62 -26.63
CA ASN A 270 -4.73 -29.90 -27.32
C ASN A 270 -5.84 -30.82 -26.78
N SER A 271 -6.48 -30.51 -25.63
CA SER A 271 -7.58 -31.35 -25.09
C SER A 271 -8.87 -31.25 -25.91
N GLY A 272 -9.08 -30.12 -26.60
CA GLY A 272 -10.35 -29.78 -27.24
C GLY A 272 -11.40 -29.18 -26.30
N GLU A 273 -11.05 -28.95 -25.02
CA GLU A 273 -11.98 -28.40 -24.00
C GLU A 273 -12.02 -26.86 -23.98
N PHE A 274 -11.09 -26.20 -24.67
CA PHE A 274 -10.92 -24.75 -24.65
C PHE A 274 -10.90 -24.16 -26.06
N ASP A 275 -11.43 -22.94 -26.20
CA ASP A 275 -11.26 -22.16 -27.44
C ASP A 275 -9.89 -21.48 -27.44
N ALA A 276 -8.87 -22.26 -27.80
CA ALA A 276 -7.47 -21.83 -27.78
C ALA A 276 -6.78 -22.00 -29.14
N ALA A 277 -7.53 -22.18 -30.23
CA ALA A 277 -6.96 -22.50 -31.54
C ALA A 277 -5.91 -21.47 -32.00
N ASN A 278 -6.22 -20.19 -31.84
CA ASN A 278 -5.32 -19.09 -32.23
C ASN A 278 -4.37 -18.61 -31.13
N MET A 279 -4.54 -19.13 -29.91
CA MET A 279 -3.72 -18.73 -28.77
C MET A 279 -2.32 -19.35 -28.86
N THR A 280 -1.30 -18.59 -28.45
CA THR A 280 0.10 -19.02 -28.30
C THR A 280 0.62 -18.67 -26.90
N LEU A 281 1.61 -19.42 -26.43
CA LEU A 281 2.39 -19.06 -25.26
C LEU A 281 3.29 -17.87 -25.61
N GLU A 282 3.22 -16.80 -24.82
CA GLU A 282 3.98 -15.56 -25.03
C GLU A 282 5.23 -15.52 -24.15
N TRP A 283 5.09 -15.96 -22.90
CA TRP A 283 6.16 -15.90 -21.92
C TRP A 283 5.95 -16.94 -20.83
N VAL A 284 7.04 -17.52 -20.35
CA VAL A 284 7.09 -18.37 -19.15
C VAL A 284 8.22 -17.86 -18.27
N GLY A 285 7.94 -17.69 -16.98
CA GLY A 285 8.93 -17.27 -16.00
C GLY A 285 10.11 -18.23 -15.93
N SER A 286 11.33 -17.70 -15.86
CA SER A 286 12.55 -18.51 -15.75
C SER A 286 13.14 -18.52 -14.34
N VAL A 287 12.75 -17.57 -13.50
CA VAL A 287 13.21 -17.41 -12.13
C VAL A 287 12.04 -17.68 -11.19
N PRO A 288 12.10 -18.73 -10.33
CA PRO A 288 11.06 -18.96 -9.35
C PRO A 288 10.90 -17.76 -8.42
N GLY A 289 9.67 -17.24 -8.34
CA GLY A 289 9.26 -16.26 -7.35
C GLY A 289 9.13 -16.94 -5.99
N LYS A 290 10.25 -17.12 -5.29
CA LYS A 290 10.25 -17.62 -3.91
C LYS A 290 9.36 -16.73 -3.06
N ARG A 291 8.53 -17.31 -2.19
CA ARG A 291 7.74 -16.53 -1.23
C ARG A 291 8.49 -16.30 0.06
N GLU A 292 9.04 -17.37 0.64
CA GLU A 292 9.59 -17.38 1.99
C GLU A 292 10.98 -18.03 2.03
N TYR A 293 11.83 -17.51 2.91
CA TYR A 293 13.02 -18.23 3.37
C TYR A 293 13.43 -17.79 4.78
N ARG A 294 14.50 -17.00 4.93
CA ARG A 294 14.97 -16.54 6.25
C ARG A 294 14.15 -15.35 6.75
N ARG A 295 13.72 -15.41 8.00
CA ARG A 295 13.20 -14.28 8.78
C ARG A 295 14.17 -13.93 9.90
N PHE A 296 14.69 -12.71 9.92
CA PHE A 296 15.65 -12.29 10.94
C PHE A 296 14.98 -11.96 12.26
N LEU A 297 15.74 -12.02 13.35
CA LEU A 297 15.24 -11.61 14.66
C LEU A 297 15.65 -10.17 14.96
N GLY A 298 14.64 -9.34 15.19
CA GLY A 298 14.75 -8.03 15.83
C GLY A 298 14.29 -8.08 17.28
N ASP A 299 14.31 -6.92 17.94
CA ASP A 299 13.90 -6.82 19.35
C ASP A 299 12.40 -7.13 19.54
N TYR A 300 11.64 -7.20 18.44
CA TYR A 300 10.28 -7.74 18.41
C TYR A 300 10.03 -8.62 17.19
N VAL A 301 9.29 -9.71 17.40
CA VAL A 301 8.78 -10.58 16.34
C VAL A 301 7.29 -10.30 16.21
N LEU A 302 6.89 -9.68 15.10
CA LEU A 302 5.47 -9.45 14.80
C LEU A 302 4.75 -10.80 14.66
N HIS A 303 3.59 -10.97 15.27
CA HIS A 303 2.86 -12.24 15.27
C HIS A 303 1.37 -12.09 14.90
N GLN A 304 0.66 -13.19 14.71
CA GLN A 304 -0.73 -13.28 14.24
C GLN A 304 -1.68 -12.39 15.05
N GLY A 305 -1.48 -12.35 16.37
CA GLY A 305 -2.29 -11.54 17.29
C GLY A 305 -2.15 -10.04 17.02
N ASP A 306 -0.95 -9.58 16.65
CA ASP A 306 -0.71 -8.17 16.32
C ASP A 306 -1.48 -7.75 15.07
N ILE A 307 -1.50 -8.61 14.05
CA ILE A 307 -2.19 -8.35 12.78
C ILE A 307 -3.70 -8.33 12.99
N LEU A 308 -4.25 -9.40 13.58
CA LEU A 308 -5.71 -9.54 13.73
C LEU A 308 -6.27 -8.57 14.77
N GLY A 309 -5.50 -8.25 15.80
CA GLY A 309 -5.85 -7.25 16.81
C GLY A 309 -5.55 -5.82 16.37
N GLN A 310 -4.92 -5.62 15.21
CA GLN A 310 -4.47 -4.31 14.70
C GLN A 310 -3.70 -3.53 15.77
N THR A 311 -2.75 -4.20 16.44
CA THR A 311 -2.05 -3.68 17.61
C THR A 311 -1.38 -2.33 17.31
N GLU A 312 -1.66 -1.34 18.14
CA GLU A 312 -1.01 -0.04 18.05
C GLU A 312 0.36 -0.09 18.72
N PHE A 313 1.40 0.20 17.94
CA PHE A 313 2.77 0.30 18.45
C PHE A 313 3.17 1.77 18.57
N ALA A 314 3.76 2.14 19.71
CA ALA A 314 4.35 3.46 19.92
C ALA A 314 5.51 3.73 18.93
N ASP A 315 6.24 2.67 18.56
CA ASP A 315 7.35 2.70 17.61
C ASP A 315 6.93 2.25 16.20
N ARG A 316 5.66 2.43 15.81
CA ARG A 316 5.17 2.14 14.45
C ARG A 316 5.91 2.99 13.41
N VAL A 317 6.33 2.37 12.32
CA VAL A 317 7.05 3.05 11.22
C VAL A 317 6.60 2.62 9.84
N ALA A 318 5.83 1.54 9.75
CA ALA A 318 5.22 1.04 8.52
C ALA A 318 3.87 0.38 8.86
N PHE A 319 3.19 -0.11 7.83
CA PHE A 319 1.86 -0.71 7.97
C PHE A 319 1.62 -1.73 6.85
N GLY A 320 0.65 -2.63 7.07
CA GLY A 320 0.15 -3.57 6.08
C GLY A 320 -1.36 -3.74 6.19
N GLY A 321 -1.96 -4.40 5.20
CA GLY A 321 -3.41 -4.65 5.17
C GLY A 321 -3.83 -5.89 4.37
N TRP A 322 -2.86 -6.62 3.79
CA TRP A 322 -3.16 -7.90 3.17
C TRP A 322 -3.63 -8.91 4.23
N SER A 323 -4.44 -9.88 3.82
CA SER A 323 -4.80 -10.98 4.73
C SER A 323 -3.57 -11.77 5.17
N ILE A 324 -3.68 -12.50 6.27
CA ILE A 324 -2.72 -13.58 6.55
C ILE A 324 -2.97 -14.65 5.50
N ASP A 325 -2.09 -14.71 4.48
CA ASP A 325 -2.20 -15.56 3.29
C ASP A 325 -1.15 -16.68 3.32
N LEU A 326 -1.55 -17.83 3.83
CA LEU A 326 -0.70 -19.02 3.97
C LEU A 326 -1.04 -20.06 2.90
N HIS A 327 -0.08 -20.35 2.03
CA HIS A 327 -0.23 -21.33 0.96
C HIS A 327 0.11 -22.72 1.50
N PRO A 328 -0.55 -23.79 1.01
CA PRO A 328 -0.23 -25.14 1.44
C PRO A 328 1.20 -25.50 1.00
N PRO A 329 2.01 -26.14 1.86
CA PRO A 329 3.39 -26.52 1.53
C PRO A 329 3.52 -27.41 0.27
N GLN A 330 2.52 -28.25 0.01
CA GLN A 330 2.42 -29.11 -1.16
C GLN A 330 2.07 -28.33 -2.45
N GLY A 331 1.71 -27.05 -2.31
CA GLY A 331 1.40 -26.14 -3.41
C GLY A 331 0.20 -26.58 -4.26
N MET A 332 0.37 -26.60 -5.57
CA MET A 332 -0.65 -26.98 -6.54
C MET A 332 -1.17 -28.42 -6.38
N TYR A 333 -0.45 -29.29 -5.66
CA TYR A 333 -0.84 -30.68 -5.41
C TYR A 333 -1.64 -30.89 -4.12
N ALA A 334 -1.81 -29.87 -3.29
CA ALA A 334 -2.55 -29.98 -2.05
C ALA A 334 -4.01 -30.44 -2.26
N ASP A 335 -4.54 -31.22 -1.32
CA ASP A 335 -5.93 -31.73 -1.36
C ASP A 335 -6.98 -30.63 -1.10
N GLY A 336 -6.61 -29.56 -0.39
CA GLY A 336 -7.50 -28.45 -0.02
C GLY A 336 -7.35 -27.19 -0.87
N ASP A 337 -7.87 -26.09 -0.30
CA ASP A 337 -7.82 -24.75 -0.90
C ASP A 337 -6.38 -24.32 -1.21
N GLY A 338 -6.22 -23.52 -2.27
CA GLY A 338 -4.92 -23.03 -2.71
C GLY A 338 -4.24 -22.07 -1.72
N ALA A 339 -4.98 -21.52 -0.76
CA ALA A 339 -4.45 -20.71 0.34
C ALA A 339 -5.45 -20.66 1.51
N LYS A 340 -4.93 -20.51 2.72
CA LYS A 340 -5.69 -20.16 3.93
C LYS A 340 -5.57 -18.66 4.16
N GLN A 341 -6.69 -17.94 4.16
CA GLN A 341 -6.73 -16.48 4.29
C GLN A 341 -7.55 -16.00 5.48
N ARG A 342 -7.01 -15.05 6.25
CA ARG A 342 -7.72 -14.36 7.33
C ARG A 342 -7.43 -12.86 7.28
N TYR A 343 -8.49 -12.09 7.16
CA TYR A 343 -8.42 -10.64 7.16
C TYR A 343 -8.55 -10.11 8.58
N ALA A 344 -7.82 -9.03 8.87
CA ALA A 344 -8.14 -8.14 9.98
C ALA A 344 -9.32 -7.24 9.57
N ASP A 345 -9.87 -6.47 10.52
CA ASP A 345 -10.99 -5.56 10.26
C ASP A 345 -10.55 -4.24 9.59
N GLY A 346 -9.25 -4.11 9.30
CA GLY A 346 -8.61 -2.99 8.64
C GLY A 346 -7.11 -3.23 8.52
N ILE A 347 -6.35 -2.14 8.37
CA ILE A 347 -4.88 -2.18 8.32
C ILE A 347 -4.24 -2.33 9.71
N TYR A 348 -3.00 -2.81 9.75
CA TYR A 348 -2.21 -3.04 10.97
C TYR A 348 -0.84 -2.35 10.88
N HIS A 349 -0.19 -2.15 12.03
CA HIS A 349 1.09 -1.46 12.13
C HIS A 349 2.29 -2.42 12.19
N ILE A 350 3.45 -1.96 11.72
CA ILE A 350 4.74 -2.66 11.82
C ILE A 350 5.70 -1.79 12.67
N PRO A 351 6.21 -2.30 13.80
CA PRO A 351 7.09 -1.55 14.69
C PRO A 351 8.55 -1.53 14.22
N TYR A 352 9.29 -0.47 14.56
CA TYR A 352 10.67 -0.25 14.15
C TYR A 352 11.63 -1.35 14.63
N ARG A 353 11.41 -1.83 15.85
CA ARG A 353 12.17 -2.96 16.43
C ARG A 353 12.03 -4.29 15.68
N SER A 354 11.14 -4.37 14.70
CA SER A 354 11.07 -5.49 13.76
C SER A 354 11.88 -5.28 12.48
N LEU A 355 12.70 -4.21 12.37
CA LEU A 355 13.47 -3.86 11.17
C LEU A 355 15.00 -3.86 11.36
N TYR A 356 15.51 -4.19 12.54
CA TYR A 356 16.96 -4.28 12.81
C TYR A 356 17.33 -5.54 13.57
N SER A 357 18.59 -5.97 13.45
CA SER A 357 19.08 -7.21 14.07
C SER A 357 19.29 -7.08 15.57
N VAL A 358 18.88 -8.10 16.33
CA VAL A 358 19.18 -8.21 17.77
C VAL A 358 20.67 -8.39 18.09
N ASN A 359 21.47 -8.89 17.14
CA ASN A 359 22.86 -9.31 17.41
C ASN A 359 23.88 -8.83 16.38
N THR A 360 23.47 -8.06 15.37
CA THR A 360 24.37 -7.40 14.41
C THR A 360 24.12 -5.90 14.45
N THR A 361 25.08 -5.18 15.00
CA THR A 361 24.93 -3.80 15.51
C THR A 361 24.65 -2.74 14.45
N ASN A 362 25.00 -2.98 13.18
CA ASN A 362 24.84 -2.04 12.07
C ASN A 362 24.04 -2.63 10.90
N LEU A 363 23.19 -3.63 11.18
CA LEU A 363 22.35 -4.28 10.18
C LEU A 363 20.87 -3.97 10.41
N LEU A 364 20.23 -3.40 9.39
CA LEU A 364 18.79 -3.40 9.24
C LEU A 364 18.37 -4.44 8.18
N PHE A 365 17.09 -4.81 8.19
CA PHE A 365 16.49 -5.66 7.18
C PHE A 365 15.16 -5.07 6.72
N ALA A 366 14.88 -5.20 5.43
CA ALA A 366 13.64 -4.72 4.85
C ALA A 366 13.12 -5.68 3.78
N GLY A 367 11.79 -5.82 3.77
CA GLY A 367 11.08 -6.72 2.88
C GLY A 367 10.67 -8.01 3.58
N ARG A 368 10.87 -9.14 2.90
CA ARG A 368 10.36 -10.46 3.34
C ARG A 368 11.12 -11.08 4.51
N ASN A 369 12.30 -10.54 4.80
CA ASN A 369 13.22 -11.07 5.81
C ASN A 369 13.10 -10.36 7.17
N ILE A 370 12.09 -9.51 7.35
CA ILE A 370 11.87 -8.78 8.60
C ILE A 370 11.51 -9.71 9.76
N SER A 371 11.51 -9.15 10.97
CA SER A 371 11.24 -9.91 12.19
C SER A 371 9.75 -10.12 12.41
N ALA A 372 9.26 -11.25 11.90
CA ALA A 372 7.89 -11.72 12.02
C ALA A 372 7.86 -13.25 12.16
N SER A 373 6.82 -13.78 12.83
CA SER A 373 6.52 -15.21 12.82
C SER A 373 6.14 -15.67 11.40
N HIS A 374 6.18 -16.97 11.13
CA HIS A 374 5.69 -17.52 9.85
C HIS A 374 4.25 -17.11 9.54
N VAL A 375 3.38 -17.08 10.54
CA VAL A 375 1.98 -16.74 10.35
C VAL A 375 1.82 -15.26 10.02
N ALA A 376 2.44 -14.35 10.79
CA ALA A 376 2.38 -12.91 10.49
C ALA A 376 3.05 -12.56 9.16
N PHE A 377 4.13 -13.27 8.84
CA PHE A 377 4.83 -13.16 7.55
C PHE A 377 3.89 -13.40 6.36
N GLY A 378 2.86 -14.24 6.50
CA GLY A 378 1.82 -14.46 5.49
C GLY A 378 1.17 -13.18 4.97
N SER A 379 1.15 -12.10 5.77
CA SER A 379 0.66 -10.79 5.38
C SER A 379 1.78 -9.78 5.09
N THR A 380 2.84 -9.71 5.93
CA THR A 380 3.86 -8.66 5.80
C THR A 380 4.76 -8.80 4.56
N ARG A 381 4.82 -10.00 3.97
CA ARG A 381 5.67 -10.32 2.80
C ARG A 381 5.25 -9.66 1.48
N VAL A 382 4.09 -9.00 1.47
CA VAL A 382 3.46 -8.44 0.28
C VAL A 382 4.23 -7.21 -0.20
N MET A 383 4.35 -7.01 -1.52
CA MET A 383 5.41 -6.17 -2.07
C MET A 383 5.26 -4.68 -1.78
N ALA A 384 4.05 -4.11 -1.77
CA ALA A 384 3.86 -2.72 -1.38
C ALA A 384 4.09 -2.51 0.14
N THR A 385 3.70 -3.47 0.98
CA THR A 385 4.07 -3.49 2.40
C THR A 385 5.59 -3.60 2.61
N CYS A 386 6.27 -4.42 1.81
CA CYS A 386 7.74 -4.47 1.80
C CYS A 386 8.36 -3.12 1.39
N ALA A 387 7.72 -2.37 0.50
CA ALA A 387 8.17 -1.05 0.07
C ALA A 387 8.06 -0.01 1.20
N THR A 388 6.97 0.01 1.97
CA THR A 388 6.80 0.91 3.12
C THR A 388 7.83 0.60 4.21
N VAL A 389 8.07 -0.68 4.48
CA VAL A 389 9.15 -1.14 5.36
C VAL A 389 10.52 -0.72 4.83
N GLY A 390 10.73 -0.81 3.51
CA GLY A 390 11.94 -0.32 2.85
C GLY A 390 12.20 1.16 3.09
N GLN A 391 11.19 2.01 2.86
CA GLN A 391 11.29 3.45 3.13
C GLN A 391 11.60 3.72 4.61
N ALA A 392 10.96 3.00 5.54
CA ALA A 392 11.24 3.11 6.98
C ALA A 392 12.68 2.74 7.34
N ALA A 393 13.17 1.59 6.88
CA ALA A 393 14.52 1.13 7.15
C ALA A 393 15.60 2.03 6.51
N GLY A 394 15.38 2.51 5.28
CA GLY A 394 16.28 3.45 4.61
C GLY A 394 16.37 4.80 5.31
N THR A 395 15.22 5.34 5.72
CA THR A 395 15.14 6.57 6.53
C THR A 395 15.89 6.41 7.85
N ALA A 396 15.66 5.29 8.55
CA ALA A 396 16.34 4.98 9.80
C ALA A 396 17.85 4.86 9.63
N ALA A 397 18.30 4.18 8.57
CA ALA A 397 19.72 4.05 8.25
C ALA A 397 20.37 5.42 7.99
N ALA A 398 19.69 6.31 7.26
CA ALA A 398 20.21 7.64 7.03
C ALA A 398 20.34 8.49 8.30
N LEU A 399 19.34 8.43 9.18
CA LEU A 399 19.40 9.11 10.49
C LEU A 399 20.51 8.53 11.38
N CYS A 400 20.65 7.20 11.41
CA CYS A 400 21.71 6.53 12.16
C CYS A 400 23.10 6.93 11.65
N ALA A 401 23.33 6.94 10.33
CA ALA A 401 24.58 7.40 9.73
C ALA A 401 24.84 8.89 10.02
N ALA A 402 23.81 9.74 9.97
CA ALA A 402 23.96 11.16 10.29
C ALA A 402 24.29 11.43 11.77
N GLN A 403 23.77 10.61 12.68
CA GLN A 403 23.93 10.78 14.13
C GLN A 403 25.09 9.94 14.72
N GLY A 404 25.65 9.02 13.94
CA GLY A 404 26.68 8.08 14.42
C GLY A 404 26.16 7.09 15.46
N VAL A 405 24.90 6.65 15.34
CA VAL A 405 24.26 5.72 16.28
C VAL A 405 23.91 4.39 15.62
N ALA A 406 23.87 3.32 16.41
CA ALA A 406 23.37 2.03 15.95
C ALA A 406 21.84 2.07 15.76
N PRO A 407 21.25 1.26 14.85
CA PRO A 407 19.81 1.21 14.63
C PRO A 407 18.99 1.01 15.91
N ARG A 408 19.45 0.13 16.80
CA ARG A 408 18.79 -0.12 18.10
C ARG A 408 18.72 1.11 19.01
N ALA A 409 19.64 2.07 18.85
CA ALA A 409 19.75 3.27 19.68
C ALA A 409 19.11 4.52 19.04
N LEU A 410 18.52 4.39 17.84
CA LEU A 410 17.88 5.50 17.15
C LEU A 410 16.64 5.99 17.91
N ASP A 411 16.50 7.32 18.03
CA ASP A 411 15.25 7.92 18.49
C ASP A 411 14.14 7.70 17.47
N VAL A 412 13.17 6.87 17.82
CA VAL A 412 12.05 6.52 16.93
C VAL A 412 11.15 7.72 16.65
N SER A 413 11.02 8.68 17.59
CA SER A 413 10.23 9.88 17.34
C SER A 413 10.84 10.74 16.25
N ALA A 414 12.18 10.86 16.20
CA ALA A 414 12.88 11.52 15.10
C ALA A 414 12.67 10.79 13.76
N LEU A 415 12.67 9.46 13.78
CA LEU A 415 12.35 8.64 12.60
C LEU A 415 10.92 8.87 12.12
N GLN A 416 9.93 8.83 13.01
CA GLN A 416 8.52 9.05 12.68
C GLN A 416 8.26 10.43 12.10
N ARG A 417 8.83 11.49 12.68
CA ARG A 417 8.76 12.85 12.11
C ARG A 417 9.35 12.92 10.71
N THR A 418 10.52 12.32 10.52
CA THR A 418 11.17 12.30 9.20
C THR A 418 10.33 11.53 8.18
N LEU A 419 9.74 10.40 8.58
CA LEU A 419 8.84 9.62 7.73
C LEU A 419 7.61 10.42 7.31
N LEU A 420 6.93 11.06 8.27
CA LEU A 420 5.78 11.92 7.98
C LEU A 420 6.17 13.11 7.08
N ARG A 421 7.34 13.73 7.33
CA ARG A 421 7.90 14.81 6.51
C ARG A 421 8.10 14.38 5.05
N GLU A 422 8.53 13.13 4.83
CA GLU A 422 8.74 12.52 3.52
C GLU A 422 7.52 11.75 2.98
N ASP A 423 6.31 12.07 3.46
CA ASP A 423 5.02 11.49 3.03
C ASP A 423 4.93 9.96 3.17
N ALA A 424 5.80 9.36 3.98
CA ALA A 424 5.71 7.96 4.32
C ALA A 424 4.45 7.70 5.17
N SER A 425 3.83 6.54 4.96
CA SER A 425 2.60 6.16 5.63
C SER A 425 2.84 5.61 7.04
N VAL A 426 2.86 6.50 8.03
CA VAL A 426 2.77 6.14 9.46
C VAL A 426 1.34 6.39 9.95
N ILE A 427 0.51 5.35 9.83
CA ILE A 427 -0.94 5.43 10.06
C ILE A 427 -1.27 5.94 11.47
N GLY A 428 -2.24 6.84 11.56
CA GLY A 428 -2.78 7.36 12.83
C GLY A 428 -1.80 8.21 13.62
N LEU A 429 -0.74 8.73 13.01
CA LEU A 429 0.19 9.65 13.66
C LEU A 429 0.11 11.03 13.01
N ALA A 430 -0.24 12.04 13.80
CA ALA A 430 -0.12 13.43 13.39
C ALA A 430 1.33 13.89 13.54
N SER A 431 1.83 14.65 12.56
CA SER A 431 3.14 15.28 12.62
C SER A 431 3.19 16.31 13.74
N ASP A 432 4.14 16.15 14.65
CA ASP A 432 4.50 17.11 15.70
C ASP A 432 5.84 17.80 15.40
N ASP A 433 6.22 17.85 14.12
CA ASP A 433 7.50 18.40 13.65
C ASP A 433 7.67 19.87 14.10
N PRO A 434 8.60 20.17 15.03
CA PRO A 434 8.75 21.52 15.59
C PRO A 434 9.30 22.53 14.58
N ASP A 435 9.89 22.06 13.47
CA ASP A 435 10.40 22.92 12.40
C ASP A 435 9.29 23.37 11.44
N ASP A 436 8.12 22.72 11.47
CA ASP A 436 6.97 23.09 10.64
C ASP A 436 6.22 24.26 11.28
N LEU A 437 6.24 25.40 10.60
CA LEU A 437 5.58 26.63 11.03
C LEU A 437 4.09 26.64 10.67
N ALA A 438 3.61 25.77 9.78
CA ALA A 438 2.23 25.77 9.31
C ALA A 438 1.18 25.58 10.43
N PRO A 439 1.36 24.66 11.41
CA PRO A 439 0.40 24.49 12.50
C PRO A 439 0.24 25.72 13.41
N SER A 440 1.19 26.66 13.39
CA SER A 440 1.10 27.91 14.16
C SER A 440 0.32 29.03 13.47
N ALA A 441 -0.07 28.83 12.20
CA ALA A 441 -0.82 29.80 11.42
C ALA A 441 -2.33 29.70 11.68
N ALA A 442 -3.02 30.84 11.60
CA ALA A 442 -4.46 30.85 11.41
C ALA A 442 -4.77 30.48 9.95
N VAL A 443 -5.58 29.43 9.74
CA VAL A 443 -5.87 28.93 8.38
C VAL A 443 -7.28 29.32 7.94
N THR A 444 -7.36 29.92 6.75
CA THR A 444 -8.63 30.31 6.11
C THR A 444 -8.61 29.88 4.65
N ALA A 445 -9.76 29.87 3.99
CA ALA A 445 -9.85 29.54 2.57
C ALA A 445 -10.92 30.36 1.87
N SER A 446 -10.88 30.39 0.54
CA SER A 446 -11.92 31.01 -0.30
C SER A 446 -13.30 30.41 -0.08
N SER A 447 -13.34 29.09 0.16
CA SER A 447 -14.55 28.29 0.40
C SER A 447 -14.15 26.95 1.03
N SER A 448 -15.11 26.21 1.56
CA SER A 448 -14.92 24.84 2.05
C SER A 448 -16.21 24.06 1.88
N LEU A 449 -16.10 22.78 1.53
CA LEU A 449 -17.26 21.91 1.48
C LEU A 449 -17.83 21.72 2.89
N THR A 450 -19.14 21.91 3.05
CA THR A 450 -19.85 21.69 4.33
C THR A 450 -20.85 20.54 4.27
N ASP A 451 -20.91 19.84 3.14
CA ASP A 451 -21.77 18.69 2.89
C ASP A 451 -20.95 17.48 2.38
N PHE A 452 -21.62 16.40 1.98
CA PHE A 452 -21.01 15.11 1.66
C PHE A 452 -20.91 14.80 0.15
N GLY A 453 -21.15 15.77 -0.74
CA GLY A 453 -20.94 15.61 -2.19
C GLY A 453 -21.92 14.66 -2.91
N VAL A 454 -22.92 14.11 -2.23
CA VAL A 454 -23.88 13.12 -2.79
C VAL A 454 -25.00 13.77 -3.61
N GLY A 455 -24.67 14.61 -4.59
CA GLY A 455 -25.61 15.54 -5.24
C GLY A 455 -26.50 14.93 -6.34
N THR A 456 -25.89 14.40 -7.41
CA THR A 456 -26.60 13.94 -8.61
C THR A 456 -27.12 12.53 -8.43
N LEU A 457 -28.41 12.31 -8.70
CA LEU A 457 -28.99 10.97 -8.64
C LEU A 457 -28.62 10.16 -9.89
N LEU A 458 -28.15 8.93 -9.69
CA LEU A 458 -27.82 8.01 -10.78
C LEU A 458 -28.93 6.96 -10.99
N GLU A 459 -28.98 5.95 -10.11
CA GLU A 459 -29.86 4.80 -10.27
C GLU A 459 -30.60 4.45 -8.96
N ARG A 460 -31.76 3.81 -9.12
CA ARG A 460 -32.54 3.21 -8.02
C ARG A 460 -32.00 1.81 -7.76
N LEU A 461 -31.61 1.55 -6.53
CA LEU A 461 -31.03 0.29 -6.06
C LEU A 461 -32.00 -0.41 -5.10
N PRO A 462 -32.57 -1.58 -5.47
CA PRO A 462 -33.37 -2.39 -4.54
C PRO A 462 -32.58 -2.75 -3.28
N LEU A 463 -33.21 -2.66 -2.11
CA LEU A 463 -32.59 -2.93 -0.80
C LEU A 463 -32.70 -4.43 -0.44
N THR A 464 -32.31 -5.31 -1.35
CA THR A 464 -32.38 -6.78 -1.16
C THR A 464 -31.28 -7.33 -0.24
N SER A 465 -30.34 -6.48 0.16
CA SER A 465 -29.25 -6.77 1.10
C SER A 465 -28.98 -5.54 1.97
N ASP A 466 -28.32 -5.72 3.11
CA ASP A 466 -27.97 -4.61 3.98
C ASP A 466 -27.08 -3.62 3.22
N ALA A 467 -27.43 -2.33 3.25
CA ALA A 467 -26.64 -1.25 2.68
C ALA A 467 -25.80 -0.57 3.76
N GLY A 468 -24.52 -0.34 3.45
CA GLY A 468 -23.56 0.34 4.31
C GLY A 468 -23.31 1.75 3.78
N LEU A 469 -23.37 2.73 4.66
CA LEU A 469 -23.03 4.12 4.35
C LEU A 469 -21.99 4.60 5.35
N VAL A 470 -20.80 4.94 4.86
CA VAL A 470 -19.72 5.51 5.67
C VAL A 470 -19.59 6.99 5.35
N PHE A 471 -19.43 7.83 6.38
CA PHE A 471 -19.13 9.26 6.21
C PHE A 471 -18.48 9.84 7.48
N PRO A 472 -17.72 10.94 7.38
CA PRO A 472 -17.10 11.56 8.54
C PRO A 472 -18.09 12.36 9.40
N VAL A 473 -18.00 12.18 10.71
CA VAL A 473 -18.74 12.92 11.73
C VAL A 473 -17.78 13.86 12.45
N ASP A 474 -17.90 15.14 12.14
CA ASP A 474 -17.08 16.21 12.71
C ASP A 474 -17.85 17.55 12.73
N PRO A 475 -18.17 18.13 13.91
CA PRO A 475 -17.96 17.58 15.25
C PRO A 475 -19.04 16.57 15.68
N GLU A 476 -20.24 16.65 15.09
CA GLU A 476 -21.38 15.82 15.47
C GLU A 476 -22.32 15.53 14.29
N LEU A 477 -23.06 14.43 14.40
CA LEU A 477 -24.18 14.08 13.55
C LEU A 477 -25.46 14.62 14.20
N THR A 478 -26.05 15.65 13.61
CA THR A 478 -27.28 16.29 14.12
C THR A 478 -28.57 15.66 13.58
N GLY A 479 -28.47 14.79 12.59
CA GLY A 479 -29.62 14.12 11.96
C GLY A 479 -29.17 13.40 10.69
N LEU A 480 -29.91 12.37 10.31
CA LEU A 480 -29.70 11.61 9.08
C LEU A 480 -31.03 11.36 8.37
N ASP A 481 -31.14 11.81 7.12
CA ASP A 481 -32.25 11.52 6.23
C ASP A 481 -31.75 10.68 5.06
N LEU A 482 -32.53 9.67 4.66
CA LEU A 482 -32.25 8.83 3.50
C LEU A 482 -33.31 9.06 2.42
N LEU A 483 -32.89 9.04 1.15
CA LEU A 483 -33.83 9.08 0.03
C LEU A 483 -34.29 7.67 -0.31
N VAL A 484 -35.57 7.37 -0.07
CA VAL A 484 -36.13 6.02 -0.12
C VAL A 484 -37.34 5.96 -1.06
N ASP A 485 -37.45 4.86 -1.80
CA ASP A 485 -38.67 4.38 -2.43
C ASP A 485 -39.26 3.23 -1.60
N ALA A 486 -40.58 3.17 -1.48
CA ALA A 486 -41.31 2.08 -0.84
C ALA A 486 -42.46 1.59 -1.74
N GLU A 487 -42.49 0.29 -2.04
CA GLU A 487 -43.53 -0.31 -2.89
C GLU A 487 -44.89 -0.45 -2.16
N ARG A 488 -44.84 -0.58 -0.84
CA ARG A 488 -46.00 -0.60 0.07
C ARG A 488 -45.60 0.00 1.42
N ASP A 489 -46.60 0.27 2.26
CA ASP A 489 -46.36 0.68 3.65
C ASP A 489 -45.53 -0.41 4.36
N THR A 490 -44.36 -0.01 4.88
CA THR A 490 -43.37 -0.89 5.49
C THR A 490 -42.53 -0.14 6.53
N GLU A 491 -41.44 -0.72 7.00
CA GLU A 491 -40.53 -0.12 7.97
C GLU A 491 -39.09 -0.08 7.45
N LEU A 492 -38.39 1.02 7.73
CA LEU A 492 -36.96 1.19 7.50
C LEU A 492 -36.22 1.03 8.82
N VAL A 493 -35.31 0.04 8.91
CA VAL A 493 -34.45 -0.16 10.08
C VAL A 493 -33.05 0.37 9.76
N VAL A 494 -32.56 1.30 10.57
CA VAL A 494 -31.26 1.96 10.40
C VAL A 494 -30.47 1.87 11.70
N GLU A 495 -29.23 1.42 11.59
CA GLU A 495 -28.29 1.31 12.71
C GLU A 495 -27.09 2.21 12.48
N LEU A 496 -26.65 2.91 13.52
CA LEU A 496 -25.44 3.70 13.54
C LEU A 496 -24.37 2.96 14.34
N HIS A 497 -23.21 2.74 13.73
CA HIS A 497 -22.07 2.06 14.34
C HIS A 497 -20.83 2.96 14.37
N ASP A 498 -20.05 2.83 15.44
CA ASP A 498 -18.69 3.35 15.57
C ASP A 498 -17.72 2.23 15.12
N PRO A 499 -16.86 2.46 14.11
CA PRO A 499 -15.81 1.53 13.68
C PRO A 499 -14.72 1.26 14.72
N GLU A 500 -14.74 1.99 15.86
CA GLU A 500 -13.80 1.94 16.99
C GLU A 500 -12.41 2.48 16.68
N LEU A 501 -11.70 1.87 15.72
CA LEU A 501 -10.37 2.28 15.29
C LEU A 501 -10.46 3.24 14.10
N GLY A 502 -9.62 4.28 14.08
CA GLY A 502 -9.66 5.31 13.03
C GLY A 502 -9.37 4.78 11.62
N GLN A 503 -8.64 3.68 11.51
CA GLN A 503 -8.32 3.02 10.25
C GLN A 503 -9.37 2.01 9.77
N ASN A 504 -10.47 1.81 10.51
CA ASN A 504 -11.48 0.82 10.18
C ASN A 504 -12.67 1.43 9.41
N TYR A 505 -13.18 0.65 8.47
CA TYR A 505 -14.32 1.00 7.61
C TYR A 505 -15.39 -0.10 7.65
N VAL A 506 -15.60 -0.69 8.83
CA VAL A 506 -16.54 -1.79 9.08
C VAL A 506 -17.38 -1.50 10.31
N PRO A 507 -18.62 -2.03 10.43
CA PRO A 507 -19.45 -1.81 11.60
C PRO A 507 -18.93 -2.67 12.76
N ARG A 508 -18.64 -2.03 13.89
CA ARG A 508 -18.08 -2.68 15.09
C ARG A 508 -18.96 -2.51 16.31
N ARG A 509 -19.07 -1.29 16.83
CA ARG A 509 -19.85 -0.99 18.03
C ARG A 509 -21.12 -0.25 17.67
N LEU A 510 -22.27 -0.88 17.91
CA LEU A 510 -23.57 -0.21 17.77
C LEU A 510 -23.65 0.99 18.71
N VAL A 511 -23.96 2.16 18.15
CA VAL A 511 -24.19 3.43 18.85
C VAL A 511 -25.68 3.62 19.09
N ASP A 512 -26.50 3.47 18.05
CA ASP A 512 -27.95 3.64 18.12
C ASP A 512 -28.64 2.85 16.99
N SER A 513 -29.93 2.55 17.16
CA SER A 513 -30.75 1.83 16.17
C SER A 513 -32.18 2.35 16.19
N VAL A 514 -32.73 2.63 15.01
CA VAL A 514 -34.08 3.16 14.84
C VAL A 514 -34.87 2.36 13.81
N THR A 515 -36.18 2.26 14.04
CA THR A 515 -37.15 1.72 13.09
C THR A 515 -38.14 2.83 12.76
N VAL A 516 -38.27 3.18 11.49
CA VAL A 516 -39.12 4.29 11.02
C VAL A 516 -40.18 3.75 10.06
N PRO A 517 -41.48 4.06 10.25
CA PRO A 517 -42.50 3.68 9.28
C PRO A 517 -42.31 4.46 7.97
N VAL A 518 -42.41 3.77 6.84
CA VAL A 518 -42.30 4.35 5.50
C VAL A 518 -43.58 4.03 4.73
N ALA A 519 -44.31 5.07 4.33
CA ALA A 519 -45.51 4.92 3.53
C ALA A 519 -45.16 4.64 2.06
N ALA A 520 -46.01 3.91 1.34
CA ALA A 520 -45.82 3.64 -0.08
C ALA A 520 -45.59 4.93 -0.89
N GLY A 521 -44.60 4.94 -1.76
CA GLY A 521 -44.30 6.07 -2.65
C GLY A 521 -42.83 6.10 -3.08
N SER A 522 -42.46 7.14 -3.83
CA SER A 522 -41.12 7.27 -4.41
C SER A 522 -40.43 8.58 -4.04
N LYS A 523 -39.10 8.53 -3.97
CA LYS A 523 -38.18 9.63 -3.68
C LYS A 523 -38.57 10.40 -2.42
N GLN A 524 -38.94 9.66 -1.38
CA GLN A 524 -39.33 10.21 -0.09
C GLN A 524 -38.08 10.43 0.76
N TRP A 525 -37.99 11.59 1.41
CA TRP A 525 -36.98 11.83 2.43
C TRP A 525 -37.48 11.27 3.76
N ILE A 526 -36.82 10.21 4.23
CA ILE A 526 -37.13 9.55 5.49
C ILE A 526 -36.11 9.98 6.53
N GLY A 527 -36.54 10.82 7.48
CA GLY A 527 -35.72 11.25 8.60
C GLY A 527 -35.63 10.16 9.65
N THR A 528 -34.41 9.68 9.92
CA THR A 528 -34.16 8.59 10.88
C THR A 528 -34.12 9.10 12.32
N GLY A 529 -33.79 10.37 12.52
CA GLY A 529 -33.60 10.97 13.84
C GLY A 529 -32.29 10.59 14.53
N LEU A 530 -31.44 9.76 13.89
CA LEU A 530 -30.15 9.35 14.43
C LEU A 530 -29.24 10.56 14.68
N ARG A 531 -28.60 10.56 15.85
CA ARG A 531 -27.68 11.61 16.30
C ARG A 531 -26.48 11.00 16.98
N TRP A 532 -25.32 11.63 16.84
CA TRP A 532 -24.11 11.17 17.52
C TRP A 532 -23.08 12.29 17.64
N ALA A 533 -22.60 12.52 18.85
CA ALA A 533 -21.50 13.45 19.12
C ALA A 533 -20.33 12.63 19.69
N PRO A 534 -19.41 12.13 18.83
CA PRO A 534 -18.22 11.44 19.32
C PRO A 534 -17.30 12.40 20.08
N GLU A 535 -16.44 11.87 20.96
CA GLU A 535 -15.47 12.67 21.72
C GLU A 535 -14.43 13.38 20.82
N SER A 536 -14.16 12.79 19.65
CA SER A 536 -13.30 13.32 18.60
C SER A 536 -13.93 13.01 17.24
N ALA A 537 -13.48 13.69 16.19
CA ALA A 537 -13.89 13.34 14.82
C ALA A 537 -13.71 11.84 14.55
N ARG A 538 -14.73 11.22 13.95
CA ARG A 538 -14.78 9.79 13.62
C ARG A 538 -15.55 9.54 12.33
N ASN A 539 -15.28 8.42 11.68
CA ASN A 539 -16.19 7.90 10.67
C ASN A 539 -17.39 7.23 11.35
N ALA A 540 -18.60 7.51 10.86
CA ALA A 540 -19.78 6.72 11.17
C ALA A 540 -19.93 5.60 10.15
N PHE A 541 -20.34 4.41 10.60
CA PHE A 541 -20.82 3.34 9.71
C PHE A 541 -22.31 3.17 9.93
N VAL A 542 -23.12 3.54 8.95
CA VAL A 542 -24.57 3.36 8.98
C VAL A 542 -24.96 2.09 8.23
N VAL A 543 -25.70 1.20 8.89
CA VAL A 543 -26.30 0.02 8.28
C VAL A 543 -27.78 0.29 8.05
N VAL A 544 -28.21 0.25 6.80
CA VAL A 544 -29.63 0.24 6.42
C VAL A 544 -30.01 -1.21 6.13
N ARG A 545 -30.91 -1.79 6.95
CA ARG A 545 -31.25 -3.21 6.85
C ARG A 545 -32.02 -3.54 5.58
N ALA A 546 -31.74 -4.73 5.03
CA ALA A 546 -32.44 -5.27 3.88
C ALA A 546 -33.97 -5.25 4.07
N ASN A 547 -34.70 -4.80 3.05
CA ASN A 547 -36.15 -4.85 2.99
C ASN A 547 -36.57 -4.90 1.51
N ASP A 548 -37.22 -5.99 1.10
CA ASP A 548 -37.63 -6.25 -0.29
C ASP A 548 -38.63 -5.21 -0.83
N ASP A 549 -39.29 -4.45 0.04
CA ASP A 549 -40.23 -3.40 -0.33
C ASP A 549 -39.57 -2.03 -0.50
N LEU A 550 -38.28 -1.90 -0.18
CA LEU A 550 -37.55 -0.64 -0.18
C LEU A 550 -36.47 -0.58 -1.28
N ALA A 551 -36.19 0.64 -1.72
CA ALA A 551 -35.03 0.93 -2.57
C ALA A 551 -34.38 2.25 -2.17
N LEU A 552 -33.06 2.31 -2.34
CA LEU A 552 -32.25 3.51 -2.16
C LEU A 552 -31.83 4.08 -3.52
N TYR A 553 -31.25 5.27 -3.53
CA TYR A 553 -30.66 5.86 -4.74
C TYR A 553 -29.16 6.02 -4.59
N SER A 554 -28.40 5.72 -5.64
CA SER A 554 -26.97 6.03 -5.69
C SER A 554 -26.70 7.41 -6.30
N THR A 555 -25.50 7.91 -6.02
CA THR A 555 -24.99 9.21 -6.45
C THR A 555 -23.54 9.10 -6.90
N ASP A 556 -23.09 9.98 -7.79
CA ASP A 556 -21.69 10.11 -8.17
C ASP A 556 -20.95 11.12 -7.28
N GLY A 557 -19.62 11.07 -7.34
CA GLY A 557 -18.73 12.08 -6.75
C GLY A 557 -18.91 12.29 -5.24
N PRO A 558 -19.01 11.24 -4.42
CA PRO A 558 -19.06 11.42 -2.98
C PRO A 558 -17.82 12.17 -2.49
N ALA A 559 -18.00 13.03 -1.48
CA ALA A 559 -16.87 13.75 -0.88
C ALA A 559 -15.87 12.77 -0.22
N PRO A 560 -14.61 13.17 -0.03
CA PRO A 560 -13.59 12.30 0.57
C PRO A 560 -14.03 11.70 1.91
N GLY A 561 -13.87 10.38 2.07
CA GLY A 561 -14.27 9.64 3.27
C GLY A 561 -15.74 9.20 3.29
N VAL A 562 -16.51 9.49 2.23
CA VAL A 562 -17.88 8.98 2.06
C VAL A 562 -17.86 7.73 1.18
N LEU A 563 -18.40 6.62 1.67
CA LEU A 563 -18.43 5.32 0.96
C LEU A 563 -19.83 4.72 0.96
N GLY A 564 -20.21 4.13 -0.18
CA GLY A 564 -21.36 3.23 -0.29
C GLY A 564 -20.89 1.77 -0.33
N LEU A 565 -21.46 0.93 0.52
CA LEU A 565 -21.12 -0.49 0.64
C LEU A 565 -22.39 -1.34 0.58
N THR A 566 -22.24 -2.58 0.15
CA THR A 566 -23.30 -3.59 0.21
C THR A 566 -22.80 -4.78 1.00
N ARG A 567 -23.67 -5.36 1.83
CA ARG A 567 -23.33 -6.55 2.59
C ARG A 567 -23.50 -7.80 1.75
N ILE A 568 -22.44 -8.59 1.64
CA ILE A 568 -22.44 -9.94 1.07
C ILE A 568 -22.22 -10.93 2.21
N PRO A 569 -23.20 -11.82 2.49
CA PRO A 569 -23.00 -12.89 3.46
C PRO A 569 -21.81 -13.76 3.07
N LEU A 570 -20.93 -14.05 4.04
CA LEU A 570 -19.82 -14.98 3.82
C LEU A 570 -20.32 -16.42 3.73
N ASP A 571 -19.52 -17.26 3.06
CA ASP A 571 -19.68 -18.71 3.13
C ASP A 571 -19.69 -19.14 4.62
N PRO A 572 -20.69 -19.90 5.10
CA PRO A 572 -20.75 -20.39 6.48
C PRO A 572 -19.50 -21.17 6.93
N ARG A 573 -18.68 -21.65 5.99
CA ARG A 573 -17.40 -22.35 6.26
C ARG A 573 -16.24 -21.40 6.55
N ALA A 574 -16.37 -20.11 6.29
CA ALA A 574 -15.35 -19.13 6.64
C ALA A 574 -15.15 -19.09 8.16
N GLU A 575 -13.91 -19.15 8.64
CA GLU A 575 -13.60 -18.97 10.07
C GLU A 575 -14.10 -17.58 10.51
N SER A 576 -15.03 -17.53 11.49
CA SER A 576 -15.60 -16.36 12.22
C SER A 576 -16.12 -15.19 11.36
N PRO A 577 -16.97 -14.26 11.85
CA PRO A 577 -17.29 -13.09 11.05
C PRO A 577 -15.99 -12.37 10.63
N GLN A 578 -15.93 -11.97 9.36
CA GLN A 578 -14.86 -11.15 8.80
C GLN A 578 -15.55 -9.92 8.19
N PRO A 579 -15.93 -8.93 9.02
CA PRO A 579 -16.65 -7.74 8.57
C PRO A 579 -16.05 -7.11 7.32
N LEU A 580 -14.72 -7.02 7.24
CA LEU A 580 -14.04 -6.47 6.06
C LEU A 580 -14.40 -7.17 4.75
N ARG A 581 -14.64 -8.49 4.79
CA ARG A 581 -15.06 -9.26 3.61
C ARG A 581 -16.57 -9.31 3.42
N GLU A 582 -17.34 -9.01 4.46
CA GLU A 582 -18.81 -8.94 4.38
C GLU A 582 -19.29 -7.66 3.72
N TRP A 583 -18.50 -6.58 3.76
CA TRP A 583 -18.88 -5.29 3.18
C TRP A 583 -18.02 -5.00 1.95
N THR A 584 -18.67 -4.73 0.81
CA THR A 584 -17.96 -4.44 -0.44
C THR A 584 -18.53 -3.20 -1.13
N ASP A 585 -17.67 -2.48 -1.84
CA ASP A 585 -18.03 -1.38 -2.73
C ASP A 585 -18.28 -1.84 -4.18
N ALA A 586 -18.42 -3.14 -4.43
CA ALA A 586 -18.68 -3.66 -5.77
C ALA A 586 -19.94 -3.00 -6.38
N GLY A 587 -19.77 -2.30 -7.49
CA GLY A 587 -20.83 -1.50 -8.14
C GLY A 587 -21.07 -0.12 -7.54
N LEU A 588 -20.43 0.19 -6.40
CA LEU A 588 -20.51 1.45 -5.67
C LEU A 588 -19.15 2.17 -5.56
N LEU A 589 -18.07 1.65 -6.15
CA LEU A 589 -16.78 2.35 -6.20
C LEU A 589 -16.95 3.77 -6.79
N ARG A 590 -16.51 4.79 -6.03
CA ARG A 590 -16.74 6.24 -6.29
C ARG A 590 -18.20 6.67 -6.40
N ARG A 591 -19.10 5.91 -5.78
CA ARG A 591 -20.51 6.22 -5.62
C ARG A 591 -20.89 6.06 -4.15
N ALA A 592 -21.98 6.69 -3.76
CA ALA A 592 -22.57 6.50 -2.44
C ALA A 592 -24.09 6.56 -2.51
N PHE A 593 -24.76 6.13 -1.45
CA PHE A 593 -26.21 6.28 -1.33
C PHE A 593 -26.58 7.76 -1.11
N ARG A 594 -27.75 8.18 -1.59
CA ARG A 594 -28.26 9.53 -1.39
C ARG A 594 -28.76 9.72 0.04
N PHE A 595 -28.09 10.59 0.78
CA PHE A 595 -28.48 10.98 2.13
C PHE A 595 -28.37 12.49 2.35
N ARG A 596 -28.94 12.96 3.46
CA ARG A 596 -28.65 14.25 4.07
C ARG A 596 -28.23 14.01 5.51
N ALA A 597 -27.10 14.58 5.89
CA ALA A 597 -26.74 14.75 7.28
C ALA A 597 -26.46 16.24 7.53
N GLY A 598 -26.48 16.68 8.78
CA GLY A 598 -26.15 18.07 9.13
C GLY A 598 -24.77 18.51 8.59
N GLY A 599 -24.50 19.82 8.64
CA GLY A 599 -23.23 20.37 8.16
C GLY A 599 -22.02 19.76 8.88
N THR A 600 -20.90 19.64 8.17
CA THR A 600 -19.66 19.02 8.68
C THR A 600 -18.47 19.98 8.62
N SER A 601 -17.54 19.82 9.56
CA SER A 601 -16.23 20.49 9.59
C SER A 601 -15.08 19.59 9.10
N ALA A 602 -15.41 18.38 8.60
CA ALA A 602 -14.43 17.39 8.14
C ALA A 602 -13.53 17.86 6.99
N TYR A 603 -13.95 18.92 6.26
CA TYR A 603 -13.23 19.50 5.13
C TYR A 603 -12.75 20.94 5.37
N ALA A 604 -12.75 21.38 6.64
CA ALA A 604 -12.38 22.74 7.00
C ALA A 604 -10.91 23.06 6.65
N PRO A 605 -10.55 24.34 6.42
CA PRO A 605 -9.19 24.74 6.05
C PRO A 605 -8.12 24.26 7.04
N ALA A 606 -8.44 24.24 8.34
CA ALA A 606 -7.55 23.79 9.41
C ALA A 606 -7.10 22.33 9.25
N LYS A 607 -7.84 21.49 8.51
CA LYS A 607 -7.46 20.10 8.26
C LYS A 607 -6.18 19.98 7.43
N ALA A 608 -5.85 20.98 6.62
CA ALA A 608 -4.62 20.99 5.83
C ALA A 608 -3.35 21.26 6.67
N VAL A 609 -3.47 21.53 7.98
CA VAL A 609 -2.32 21.77 8.88
C VAL A 609 -2.44 21.00 10.20
N ASP A 610 -3.34 20.01 10.27
CA ASP A 610 -3.62 19.26 11.52
C ASP A 610 -2.61 18.13 11.80
N GLY A 611 -1.58 18.01 10.95
CA GLY A 611 -0.47 17.08 11.08
C GLY A 611 -0.71 15.72 10.42
N TYR A 612 -1.94 15.37 10.04
CA TYR A 612 -2.21 14.12 9.32
C TYR A 612 -1.88 14.26 7.84
N ALA A 613 -1.35 13.19 7.24
CA ALA A 613 -0.98 13.17 5.82
C ALA A 613 -1.90 12.28 4.97
N ARG A 614 -2.97 11.73 5.57
CA ARG A 614 -3.92 10.80 4.94
C ARG A 614 -5.16 10.60 5.82
N PRO A 615 -6.24 10.00 5.30
CA PRO A 615 -7.42 9.66 6.09
C PRO A 615 -7.11 8.74 7.29
N TYR A 616 -7.71 9.09 8.43
CA TYR A 616 -7.68 8.34 9.70
C TYR A 616 -8.80 8.89 10.60
N ALA A 617 -9.85 8.11 10.90
CA ALA A 617 -11.04 8.59 11.61
C ALA A 617 -11.76 9.79 10.94
N GLY A 618 -11.47 10.01 9.66
CA GLY A 618 -11.95 11.14 8.87
C GLY A 618 -10.99 11.45 7.72
N PRO A 619 -11.28 12.44 6.87
CA PRO A 619 -10.54 12.67 5.63
C PRO A 619 -9.19 13.37 5.84
N HIS A 620 -9.08 14.24 6.85
CA HIS A 620 -7.88 15.04 7.14
C HIS A 620 -7.34 15.80 5.92
N MET A 621 -8.22 16.59 5.30
CA MET A 621 -7.86 17.46 4.17
C MET A 621 -8.83 18.63 4.06
N TRP A 622 -8.36 19.74 3.52
CA TRP A 622 -9.24 20.81 3.04
C TRP A 622 -9.82 20.43 1.67
N VAL A 623 -11.13 20.61 1.52
CA VAL A 623 -11.83 20.45 0.23
C VAL A 623 -12.60 21.74 -0.06
N SER A 624 -12.34 22.36 -1.20
CA SER A 624 -13.08 23.57 -1.62
C SER A 624 -14.50 23.24 -2.10
N GLU A 625 -15.35 24.26 -2.18
CA GLU A 625 -16.49 24.18 -3.11
C GLU A 625 -15.98 24.02 -4.56
N PRO A 626 -16.83 23.55 -5.51
CA PRO A 626 -16.42 23.38 -6.90
C PRO A 626 -15.75 24.61 -7.50
N LEU A 627 -14.66 24.41 -8.24
CA LEU A 627 -13.90 25.45 -8.91
C LEU A 627 -14.78 26.15 -9.96
N GLY A 628 -14.77 27.48 -9.96
CA GLY A 628 -15.43 28.29 -10.99
C GLY A 628 -14.67 28.30 -12.33
N GLU A 629 -15.26 28.92 -13.37
CA GLU A 629 -14.71 28.97 -14.73
C GLU A 629 -13.31 29.60 -14.82
N ASP A 630 -12.97 30.51 -13.90
CA ASP A 630 -11.67 31.19 -13.84
C ASP A 630 -10.63 30.47 -12.93
N GLY A 631 -10.97 29.31 -12.35
CA GLY A 631 -10.21 28.73 -11.24
C GLY A 631 -10.21 29.65 -10.00
N GLY A 632 -9.42 29.34 -8.96
CA GLY A 632 -9.17 30.32 -7.89
C GLY A 632 -9.67 29.97 -6.49
N ALA A 633 -9.86 28.69 -6.17
CA ALA A 633 -9.91 28.32 -4.76
C ALA A 633 -8.54 28.58 -4.13
N TRP A 634 -8.51 29.13 -2.92
CA TRP A 634 -7.27 29.39 -2.22
C TRP A 634 -7.34 28.96 -0.76
N LEU A 635 -6.18 28.55 -0.24
CA LEU A 635 -5.94 28.22 1.16
C LEU A 635 -4.84 29.14 1.70
N GLU A 636 -5.14 29.91 2.74
CA GLU A 636 -4.24 30.90 3.33
C GLU A 636 -3.84 30.49 4.75
N LEU A 637 -2.54 30.55 5.02
CA LEU A 637 -1.92 30.42 6.33
C LEU A 637 -1.43 31.81 6.75
N ALA A 638 -2.00 32.38 7.81
CA ALA A 638 -1.63 33.69 8.33
C ALA A 638 -0.98 33.58 9.71
N TRP A 639 0.23 34.11 9.87
CA TRP A 639 0.94 34.15 11.14
C TRP A 639 0.73 35.51 11.83
N PRO A 640 0.71 35.54 13.17
CA PRO A 640 0.60 36.79 13.92
C PRO A 640 1.82 37.69 13.73
N GLU A 641 3.01 37.10 13.54
CA GLU A 641 4.28 37.79 13.32
C GLU A 641 4.92 37.27 12.02
N PRO A 642 5.78 38.06 11.34
CA PRO A 642 6.47 37.61 10.15
C PRO A 642 7.34 36.38 10.41
N VAL A 643 7.20 35.36 9.57
CA VAL A 643 8.04 34.16 9.56
C VAL A 643 8.95 34.17 8.33
N THR A 644 10.14 33.58 8.45
CA THR A 644 11.04 33.36 7.32
C THR A 644 10.81 31.96 6.79
N LEU A 645 10.58 31.83 5.48
CA LEU A 645 10.30 30.58 4.80
C LEU A 645 11.37 30.29 3.75
N ARG A 646 11.84 29.04 3.68
CA ARG A 646 12.73 28.53 2.63
C ARG A 646 12.20 27.31 1.91
N ARG A 647 11.29 26.57 2.54
CA ARG A 647 10.69 25.38 1.94
C ARG A 647 9.20 25.32 2.26
N ILE A 648 8.40 25.08 1.24
CA ILE A 648 6.96 24.81 1.36
C ILE A 648 6.67 23.45 0.75
N ASP A 649 6.03 22.57 1.50
CA ASP A 649 5.55 21.29 1.00
C ASP A 649 4.03 21.37 0.82
N VAL A 650 3.54 20.95 -0.34
CA VAL A 650 2.11 20.80 -0.63
C VAL A 650 1.84 19.33 -0.92
N LEU A 651 0.99 18.72 -0.11
CA LEU A 651 0.44 17.38 -0.34
C LEU A 651 -0.98 17.52 -0.91
N ALA A 652 -1.12 17.17 -2.17
CA ALA A 652 -2.41 17.02 -2.86
C ALA A 652 -3.05 15.66 -2.55
N ASP A 653 -4.33 15.52 -2.84
CA ASP A 653 -5.04 14.24 -2.72
C ASP A 653 -4.84 13.39 -3.98
N ASP A 654 -4.13 12.28 -3.86
CA ASP A 654 -4.00 11.28 -4.92
C ASP A 654 -4.99 10.11 -4.78
N ASP A 655 -6.03 10.27 -3.96
CA ASP A 655 -7.05 9.27 -3.65
C ASP A 655 -6.46 7.92 -3.22
N VAL A 656 -6.00 7.85 -1.97
CA VAL A 656 -5.44 6.61 -1.37
C VAL A 656 -6.48 5.50 -1.18
N ASN A 657 -7.74 5.71 -1.56
CA ASN A 657 -8.73 4.65 -1.66
C ASN A 657 -8.62 3.87 -2.98
N GLU A 658 -8.06 4.49 -4.02
CA GLU A 658 -7.92 3.85 -5.33
C GLU A 658 -6.96 2.66 -5.29
N ASP A 659 -7.43 1.49 -5.72
CA ASP A 659 -6.59 0.30 -5.85
C ASP A 659 -5.75 0.38 -7.14
N LEU A 660 -4.47 0.74 -6.99
CA LEU A 660 -3.50 0.76 -8.09
C LEU A 660 -2.58 -0.46 -8.03
N ILE A 661 -2.33 -1.06 -9.19
CA ILE A 661 -1.48 -2.25 -9.35
C ILE A 661 -0.55 -2.03 -10.55
N ASN A 662 0.70 -2.49 -10.45
CA ASN A 662 1.73 -2.19 -11.46
C ASN A 662 1.46 -2.79 -12.87
N LEU A 663 0.91 -4.01 -12.94
CA LEU A 663 0.58 -4.70 -14.20
C LEU A 663 -0.94 -4.82 -14.44
N HIS A 664 -1.73 -3.94 -13.81
CA HIS A 664 -3.19 -3.83 -13.92
C HIS A 664 -3.96 -5.16 -13.86
N HIS A 665 -4.43 -5.52 -12.66
CA HIS A 665 -5.48 -6.54 -12.52
C HIS A 665 -6.82 -6.04 -13.09
N HIS A 666 -7.07 -4.73 -12.98
CA HIS A 666 -8.22 -4.01 -13.51
C HIS A 666 -7.74 -2.70 -14.15
N ARG A 667 -8.57 -2.13 -15.03
CA ARG A 667 -8.26 -0.85 -15.67
C ARG A 667 -8.86 0.31 -14.89
N THR A 668 -8.02 1.15 -14.34
CA THR A 668 -8.43 2.46 -13.79
C THR A 668 -8.85 3.38 -14.96
N PRO A 669 -9.95 4.16 -14.84
CA PRO A 669 -10.52 4.90 -15.96
C PRO A 669 -9.78 6.20 -16.33
N PHE A 670 -8.67 6.50 -15.66
CA PHE A 670 -7.87 7.71 -15.87
C PHE A 670 -6.38 7.39 -15.80
N ASP A 671 -5.58 8.14 -16.56
CA ASP A 671 -4.12 7.99 -16.57
C ASP A 671 -3.46 8.83 -15.46
N THR A 672 -4.15 9.85 -14.97
CA THR A 672 -3.73 10.70 -13.84
C THR A 672 -4.87 10.77 -12.83
N LEU A 673 -4.55 10.76 -11.53
CA LEU A 673 -5.53 10.81 -10.45
C LEU A 673 -6.31 12.14 -10.51
N PRO A 674 -7.64 12.14 -10.66
CA PRO A 674 -8.42 13.35 -10.90
C PRO A 674 -8.32 14.42 -9.81
N THR A 675 -8.15 13.99 -8.55
CA THR A 675 -8.10 14.84 -7.35
C THR A 675 -6.77 15.57 -7.18
N LEU A 676 -5.72 15.17 -7.92
CA LEU A 676 -4.44 15.87 -7.88
C LEU A 676 -4.59 17.29 -8.42
N LEU A 677 -4.01 18.25 -7.71
CA LEU A 677 -3.85 19.62 -8.18
C LEU A 677 -2.97 19.60 -9.44
N ARG A 678 -3.46 20.11 -10.56
CA ARG A 678 -2.72 20.15 -11.82
C ARG A 678 -1.90 21.43 -11.92
N ASP A 679 -2.58 22.57 -11.81
CA ASP A 679 -1.97 23.89 -11.91
C ASP A 679 -2.30 24.68 -10.64
N TYR A 680 -1.27 25.20 -9.98
CA TYR A 680 -1.42 26.04 -8.80
C TYR A 680 -0.18 26.90 -8.57
N ARG A 681 -0.34 27.93 -7.73
CA ARG A 681 0.74 28.82 -7.32
C ARG A 681 0.80 28.95 -5.81
N VAL A 682 2.02 29.15 -5.33
CA VAL A 682 2.32 29.50 -3.95
C VAL A 682 2.63 30.98 -3.93
N GLU A 683 1.86 31.73 -3.15
CA GLU A 683 2.01 33.17 -2.97
C GLU A 683 2.40 33.50 -1.54
N ALA A 684 3.21 34.53 -1.36
CA ALA A 684 3.53 35.10 -0.07
C ALA A 684 3.09 36.57 -0.03
N ARG A 685 2.62 37.02 1.14
CA ARG A 685 2.25 38.41 1.38
C ARG A 685 3.49 39.28 1.54
N ASP A 686 3.58 40.35 0.77
CA ASP A 686 4.66 41.33 0.85
C ASP A 686 4.45 42.34 2.01
N ALA A 687 5.42 43.23 2.19
CA ALA A 687 5.39 44.24 3.25
C ALA A 687 4.29 45.30 3.06
N ASP A 688 3.82 45.50 1.82
CA ASP A 688 2.74 46.43 1.48
C ASP A 688 1.34 45.78 1.55
N GLY A 689 1.29 44.48 1.91
CA GLY A 689 0.07 43.68 1.98
C GLY A 689 -0.38 43.08 0.65
N GLY A 690 0.41 43.26 -0.41
CA GLY A 690 0.21 42.64 -1.72
C GLY A 690 0.59 41.16 -1.72
N TRP A 691 0.14 40.44 -2.76
CA TRP A 691 0.45 39.03 -2.93
C TRP A 691 1.43 38.84 -4.08
N ARG A 692 2.52 38.10 -3.82
CA ARG A 692 3.54 37.78 -4.80
C ARG A 692 3.68 36.28 -4.93
N THR A 693 3.60 35.77 -6.16
CA THR A 693 3.94 34.37 -6.46
C THR A 693 5.42 34.11 -6.17
N VAL A 694 5.68 33.14 -5.28
CA VAL A 694 7.03 32.69 -4.93
C VAL A 694 7.38 31.35 -5.59
N SER A 695 6.38 30.57 -5.96
CA SER A 695 6.55 29.32 -6.72
C SER A 695 5.29 29.03 -7.54
N ARG A 696 5.45 28.34 -8.68
CA ARG A 696 4.33 27.90 -9.51
C ARG A 696 4.56 26.47 -9.97
N THR A 697 3.48 25.70 -9.98
CA THR A 697 3.46 24.33 -10.50
C THR A 697 2.42 24.25 -11.61
N THR A 698 2.79 23.55 -12.68
CA THR A 698 1.92 23.31 -13.84
C THR A 698 2.02 21.86 -14.26
N ASP A 699 0.93 21.29 -14.76
CA ASP A 699 0.86 19.89 -15.22
C ASP A 699 1.32 18.88 -14.15
N ASN A 700 0.96 19.13 -12.89
CA ASN A 700 1.33 18.25 -11.79
C ASN A 700 0.54 16.94 -11.81
N ARG A 701 1.28 15.86 -11.58
CA ARG A 701 0.79 14.47 -11.50
C ARG A 701 1.32 13.75 -10.27
N ARG A 702 1.79 14.47 -9.26
CA ARG A 702 2.34 13.91 -8.02
C ARG A 702 1.57 14.42 -6.81
N ARG A 703 1.44 13.54 -5.81
CA ARG A 703 0.84 13.83 -4.51
C ARG A 703 1.62 14.92 -3.77
N ARG A 704 2.92 14.71 -3.59
CA ARG A 704 3.80 15.64 -2.88
C ARG A 704 4.57 16.53 -3.83
N GLN A 705 4.56 17.82 -3.52
CA GLN A 705 5.36 18.85 -4.18
C GLN A 705 6.17 19.63 -3.14
N VAL A 706 7.48 19.76 -3.39
CA VAL A 706 8.40 20.48 -2.52
C VAL A 706 8.89 21.73 -3.23
N HIS A 707 8.53 22.90 -2.70
CA HIS A 707 8.95 24.20 -3.21
C HIS A 707 10.11 24.72 -2.36
N THR A 708 11.33 24.54 -2.85
CA THR A 708 12.50 25.19 -2.26
C THR A 708 12.64 26.58 -2.86
N LEU A 709 12.65 27.59 -2.01
CA LEU A 709 12.79 29.00 -2.41
C LEU A 709 14.27 29.34 -2.55
N ASP A 710 14.64 29.96 -3.67
CA ASP A 710 16.03 30.37 -3.94
C ASP A 710 16.56 31.33 -2.86
N GLU A 711 15.71 32.28 -2.44
CA GLU A 711 15.94 33.20 -1.34
C GLU A 711 14.87 33.02 -0.26
N PRO A 712 15.23 33.12 1.04
CA PRO A 712 14.24 33.12 2.11
C PRO A 712 13.21 34.22 1.91
N VAL A 713 11.93 33.87 2.06
CA VAL A 713 10.83 34.83 2.01
C VAL A 713 10.36 35.09 3.43
N THR A 714 10.48 36.34 3.87
CA THR A 714 9.86 36.77 5.12
C THR A 714 8.45 37.27 4.83
N SER A 715 7.45 36.65 5.46
CA SER A 715 6.05 36.94 5.20
C SER A 715 5.20 36.74 6.45
N THR A 716 4.08 37.46 6.52
CA THR A 716 3.04 37.24 7.53
C THR A 716 1.92 36.33 7.03
N ALA A 717 1.90 35.97 5.74
CA ALA A 717 0.95 35.01 5.20
C ALA A 717 1.48 34.26 3.96
N LEU A 718 1.04 33.02 3.81
CA LEU A 718 1.29 32.15 2.67
C LEU A 718 -0.06 31.72 2.09
N ARG A 719 -0.17 31.63 0.77
CA ARG A 719 -1.40 31.20 0.11
C ARG A 719 -1.13 30.21 -1.01
N ILE A 720 -1.86 29.10 -1.00
CA ILE A 720 -1.91 28.14 -2.09
C ILE A 720 -3.13 28.50 -2.94
N VAL A 721 -2.92 28.96 -4.17
CA VAL A 721 -4.02 29.28 -5.09
C VAL A 721 -4.09 28.19 -6.16
N VAL A 722 -5.19 27.43 -6.13
CA VAL A 722 -5.45 26.33 -7.05
C VAL A 722 -6.15 26.87 -8.29
N GLU A 723 -5.51 26.64 -9.44
CA GLU A 723 -5.99 27.10 -10.74
C GLU A 723 -6.76 25.99 -11.45
N SER A 724 -6.30 24.73 -11.34
CA SER A 724 -7.03 23.57 -11.85
C SER A 724 -6.60 22.24 -11.22
N THR A 725 -7.44 21.23 -11.38
CA THR A 725 -7.18 19.83 -11.01
C THR A 725 -7.01 18.95 -12.26
N ASN A 726 -6.67 17.67 -12.07
CA ASN A 726 -6.63 16.69 -13.15
C ASN A 726 -8.00 16.09 -13.52
N GLY A 727 -9.10 16.59 -12.93
CA GLY A 727 -10.46 16.15 -13.28
C GLY A 727 -11.48 16.26 -12.15
N ALA A 728 -11.06 16.46 -10.90
CA ALA A 728 -11.97 16.71 -9.78
C ALA A 728 -12.58 18.12 -9.84
N ALA A 729 -13.85 18.25 -9.45
CA ALA A 729 -14.53 19.54 -9.44
C ALA A 729 -14.00 20.49 -8.35
N SER A 730 -13.45 19.96 -7.25
CA SER A 730 -12.97 20.72 -6.10
C SER A 730 -11.46 20.60 -5.91
N ALA A 731 -10.85 21.60 -5.29
CA ALA A 731 -9.47 21.53 -4.83
C ALA A 731 -9.37 20.71 -3.55
N HIS A 732 -8.49 19.70 -3.54
CA HIS A 732 -8.22 18.86 -2.38
C HIS A 732 -6.76 19.08 -1.92
N VAL A 733 -6.57 19.60 -0.71
CA VAL A 733 -5.23 19.78 -0.12
C VAL A 733 -5.18 19.01 1.20
N VAL A 734 -4.34 17.98 1.22
CA VAL A 734 -4.16 17.10 2.37
C VAL A 734 -3.31 17.79 3.42
N ALA A 735 -2.15 18.35 3.02
CA ALA A 735 -1.31 19.07 3.95
C ALA A 735 -0.55 20.22 3.27
N VAL A 736 -0.34 21.31 4.01
CA VAL A 736 0.64 22.35 3.70
C VAL A 736 1.62 22.43 4.86
N ARG A 737 2.91 22.36 4.57
CA ARG A 737 3.99 22.51 5.55
C ARG A 737 4.90 23.64 5.16
N ALA A 738 5.41 24.37 6.14
CA ALA A 738 6.20 25.58 5.92
C ALA A 738 7.42 25.59 6.82
N TYR A 739 8.62 25.58 6.23
CA TYR A 739 9.89 25.47 6.93
C TYR A 739 10.78 26.69 6.67
N ALA A 740 11.58 27.04 7.69
CA ALA A 740 12.49 28.19 7.68
C ALA A 740 13.79 27.99 6.87
#